data_AF-A0A0B7MQR5-F1
#
_entry.id   AF-A0A0B7MQR5-F1
#
_cell.length_a   1.000
_cell.length_b   1.000
_cell.length_c   1.000
_cell.angle_alpha   90.00
_cell.angle_beta   90.00
_cell.angle_gamma   90.00
#
_symmetry.space_group_name_H-M   'P 1'
#
loop_
_entity.id
_entity.type
_entity.pdbx_description
1 polymer ?
#
loop_
_entity_poly.entity_id
_entity_poly.type
_entity_poly.pdbx_seq_one_letter_code
_entity_poly.pdbx_strand_id
1 'polypeptide(L)'
;MKRVVNFQENDPANEAEWQFKDTKTENKKQKHNKKNEKFNAKTKRLSHADFVKKKEEMLAFRKQLPIYTGRDAIIQCLKENDTVIVMGETGSGKTTQIPQFLVEAGLASKDMGGVAVTQPRRVAAVNLAKRVAEETMTRLGSKVGYTVRFDDTSSPQTIIKYLTDGMLLREILSDELLLRYKVIVLDEAHERTLRTDMLFGMIKKIQKIRLEKHAEGGESIQPLKIVIMSATLDAEKFSEFFNNAKILYVSGRLYPVDTMFTVEPQADYLDACLVSIFQIHINNPRGDILVFLPGQDAIESLTALVSEYSAQLRPQQQRLLACPLFAALPPSQQQKVFDPAPENTRKVILSTNIAETSITIPGIKYVIDCGLAKLRGFNPKIGVESLLLHPISKSSAWQRTGRAGREAAGVCYRLYTEGAFRELEDDTVPEIRRCNLASAVLSLKATGINNILEFDYMDRPSRASLVRALEELYALGAIDDKGDLSDLGKQMAEFPLDPTYSKVLIQSKEYGCSLEVIAIISLLSVDSIFFTPSDKREQASEARKKFLHPDGDHLTLLNVLKSYWEVKGDIEWCKENFINNRNIKIALEVRDQLVRFCERIDMNANSTCGSDTDNILKCFLTGFFQNTALLQPDGSYKSVAGSQLVKIHPGSAMFGKRVEGIVYNELVFTTKHYVRGVSAIQSAWLPLAAPKYFNNFQQQQQTPQRIFHPQVAYPIMSNIMPSERTQGVFSTYPARLKHSDDNALLLPGSYVTKKTRFRGNESEDEFDQMMEESDDEDEDMSEENNDDSKKNSGDNTNATSNAATVATTAAAAAAAPSVAAPPPPADWPKLIRKKNDTVYSSLDLRKISETEEDLVPIRLDIDIDSVKLRDRFLWNLHEQYLTPDKFAAMLCQDLDLPHSKFIQPIADSIRAQIADFETYSQAKLPSEHTRLDLQVGKVNYRDQFEWELQNEKTNGPEVFSRQLASELGVGGEYVAIISHAIREQMFLHKKQYVDEFMMDAEIRTRLDNGFRPVEDAKRWAPRMDMLSNDELEKLLIAQERNIRRMRRETRFKRQTRGR
;
A
#
# COMPACT_ATOMS: atom_id res chain seq x y z
N MET A 1 -17.44 -61.18 2.35
CA MET A 1 -17.99 -60.73 1.06
C MET A 1 -16.97 -59.81 0.40
N LYS A 2 -16.46 -60.12 -0.80
CA LYS A 2 -15.62 -59.21 -1.59
C LYS A 2 -16.52 -58.51 -2.63
N ARG A 3 -16.37 -57.19 -2.79
CA ARG A 3 -16.71 -56.52 -4.05
C ARG A 3 -15.45 -55.86 -4.58
N VAL A 4 -14.92 -56.45 -5.65
CA VAL A 4 -13.82 -55.92 -6.44
C VAL A 4 -14.43 -54.97 -7.47
N VAL A 5 -13.79 -53.83 -7.72
CA VAL A 5 -14.02 -53.03 -8.92
C VAL A 5 -12.70 -53.03 -9.68
N ASN A 6 -12.67 -53.76 -10.80
CA ASN A 6 -11.49 -53.83 -11.65
C ASN A 6 -11.31 -52.52 -12.41
N PHE A 7 -10.10 -51.99 -12.43
CA PHE A 7 -9.62 -51.31 -13.63
C PHE A 7 -9.19 -52.41 -14.62
N GLN A 8 -9.72 -52.37 -15.84
CA GLN A 8 -9.15 -53.13 -16.97
C GLN A 8 -8.61 -52.13 -17.99
N GLU A 9 -7.33 -52.30 -18.32
CA GLU A 9 -6.72 -51.73 -19.50
C GLU A 9 -7.09 -52.58 -20.73
N ASN A 10 -6.95 -51.96 -21.91
CA ASN A 10 -7.13 -52.51 -23.26
C ASN A 10 -8.57 -52.76 -23.73
N ASP A 11 -9.08 -51.82 -24.54
CA ASP A 11 -9.38 -52.14 -25.94
C ASP A 11 -9.04 -50.91 -26.82
N PRO A 12 -8.54 -51.07 -28.06
CA PRO A 12 -8.02 -49.96 -28.88
C PRO A 12 -9.09 -49.37 -29.80
N ALA A 13 -8.76 -48.22 -30.41
CA ALA A 13 -9.51 -47.60 -31.50
C ALA A 13 -10.99 -47.26 -31.20
N ASN A 14 -11.19 -46.17 -30.46
CA ASN A 14 -12.25 -45.24 -30.83
C ASN A 14 -11.71 -43.81 -30.75
N GLU A 15 -11.42 -43.23 -31.91
CA GLU A 15 -11.18 -41.81 -32.08
C GLU A 15 -12.47 -41.07 -31.75
N ALA A 16 -12.69 -40.80 -30.46
CA ALA A 16 -13.70 -39.86 -30.03
C ALA A 16 -13.23 -38.45 -30.42
N GLU A 17 -13.38 -38.14 -31.71
CA GLU A 17 -13.14 -36.83 -32.30
C GLU A 17 -13.62 -35.74 -31.35
N TRP A 18 -12.70 -34.85 -30.96
CA TRP A 18 -12.98 -33.75 -30.05
C TRP A 18 -13.71 -32.60 -30.76
N GLN A 19 -14.79 -32.95 -31.47
CA GLN A 19 -15.65 -32.00 -32.14
C GLN A 19 -16.49 -31.27 -31.10
N PHE A 20 -16.09 -30.03 -30.82
CA PHE A 20 -16.99 -29.01 -30.28
C PHE A 20 -18.15 -28.81 -31.26
N LYS A 21 -19.22 -29.60 -31.12
CA LYS A 21 -20.46 -29.36 -31.85
C LYS A 21 -20.94 -27.97 -31.52
N ASP A 22 -20.88 -27.11 -32.53
CA ASP A 22 -21.10 -25.68 -32.46
C ASP A 22 -22.51 -25.38 -31.92
N THR A 23 -22.60 -25.29 -30.59
CA THR A 23 -23.89 -25.37 -29.90
C THR A 23 -24.52 -23.99 -29.84
N LYS A 24 -25.04 -23.61 -31.02
CA LYS A 24 -26.01 -22.56 -31.30
C LYS A 24 -25.42 -21.22 -31.74
N THR A 25 -24.65 -21.16 -32.82
CA THR A 25 -24.34 -19.87 -33.48
C THR A 25 -25.60 -19.27 -34.13
N GLU A 26 -26.40 -20.07 -34.85
CA GLU A 26 -27.69 -19.64 -35.39
C GLU A 26 -28.79 -19.53 -34.32
N ASN A 27 -28.85 -20.52 -33.42
CA ASN A 27 -29.85 -20.57 -32.36
C ASN A 27 -29.60 -19.54 -31.23
N LYS A 28 -28.39 -18.94 -31.10
CA LYS A 28 -28.17 -17.78 -30.21
C LYS A 28 -28.77 -16.50 -30.79
N LYS A 29 -28.65 -16.22 -32.10
CA LYS A 29 -29.40 -15.10 -32.73
C LYS A 29 -30.90 -15.26 -32.50
N GLN A 30 -31.47 -16.44 -32.75
CA GLN A 30 -32.89 -16.69 -32.48
C GLN A 30 -33.26 -16.75 -30.99
N LYS A 31 -32.44 -17.28 -30.07
CA LYS A 31 -32.78 -17.35 -28.63
C LYS A 31 -32.46 -16.08 -27.85
N HIS A 32 -31.53 -15.24 -28.32
CA HIS A 32 -31.29 -13.92 -27.74
C HIS A 32 -32.35 -12.94 -28.25
N ASN A 33 -32.75 -13.02 -29.54
CA ASN A 33 -33.99 -12.38 -30.00
C ASN A 33 -35.21 -12.92 -29.23
N LYS A 34 -35.44 -14.24 -29.12
CA LYS A 34 -36.59 -14.79 -28.37
C LYS A 34 -36.56 -14.53 -26.86
N LYS A 35 -35.39 -14.32 -26.23
CA LYS A 35 -35.31 -13.85 -24.83
C LYS A 35 -35.60 -12.36 -24.73
N ASN A 36 -35.08 -11.53 -25.62
CA ASN A 36 -35.44 -10.12 -25.69
C ASN A 36 -36.92 -9.93 -26.06
N GLU A 37 -37.48 -10.74 -26.95
CA GLU A 37 -38.92 -10.79 -27.28
C GLU A 37 -39.75 -11.29 -26.10
N LYS A 38 -39.32 -12.30 -25.33
CA LYS A 38 -40.03 -12.73 -24.12
C LYS A 38 -39.90 -11.76 -22.95
N PHE A 39 -38.85 -10.93 -22.90
CA PHE A 39 -38.75 -9.80 -21.97
C PHE A 39 -39.65 -8.64 -22.43
N ASN A 40 -39.65 -8.33 -23.73
CA ASN A 40 -40.55 -7.37 -24.38
C ASN A 40 -42.04 -7.78 -24.30
N ALA A 41 -42.35 -9.08 -24.29
CA ALA A 41 -43.71 -9.60 -24.19
C ALA A 41 -44.34 -9.40 -22.80
N LYS A 42 -43.57 -8.99 -21.79
CA LYS A 42 -44.08 -8.51 -20.50
C LYS A 42 -44.13 -6.98 -20.38
N THR A 43 -43.63 -6.25 -21.37
CA THR A 43 -43.87 -4.81 -21.47
C THR A 43 -45.26 -4.61 -22.10
N LYS A 44 -46.29 -4.37 -21.29
CA LYS A 44 -47.54 -3.80 -21.80
C LYS A 44 -47.17 -2.59 -22.65
N ARG A 45 -47.61 -2.53 -23.92
CA ARG A 45 -47.58 -1.28 -24.68
C ARG A 45 -48.42 -0.28 -23.89
N LEU A 46 -47.74 0.67 -23.24
CA LEU A 46 -48.36 1.81 -22.58
C LEU A 46 -49.30 2.48 -23.58
N SER A 47 -50.51 2.89 -23.15
CA SER A 47 -51.36 3.69 -24.03
C SER A 47 -50.65 5.00 -24.36
N HIS A 48 -51.08 5.69 -25.43
CA HIS A 48 -50.48 6.98 -25.77
C HIS A 48 -50.59 7.99 -24.61
N ALA A 49 -51.70 7.94 -23.86
CA ALA A 49 -51.89 8.73 -22.64
C ALA A 49 -50.92 8.33 -21.51
N ASP A 50 -50.73 7.04 -21.23
CA ASP A 50 -49.80 6.58 -20.20
C ASP A 50 -48.34 6.92 -20.56
N PHE A 51 -47.99 6.88 -21.85
CA PHE A 51 -46.67 7.26 -22.36
C PHE A 51 -46.40 8.76 -22.16
N VAL A 52 -47.38 9.63 -22.49
CA VAL A 52 -47.27 11.08 -22.26
C VAL A 52 -47.18 11.38 -20.76
N LYS A 53 -48.08 10.81 -19.94
CA LYS A 53 -48.07 10.99 -18.48
C LYS A 53 -46.73 10.57 -17.86
N LYS A 54 -46.22 9.38 -18.20
CA LYS A 54 -44.92 8.91 -17.69
C LYS A 54 -43.75 9.79 -18.14
N LYS A 55 -43.81 10.36 -19.35
CA LYS A 55 -42.81 11.31 -19.87
C LYS A 55 -42.85 12.64 -19.09
N GLU A 56 -44.03 13.12 -18.74
CA GLU A 56 -44.22 14.33 -17.91
C GLU A 56 -43.75 14.12 -16.47
N GLU A 57 -44.09 12.99 -15.85
CA GLU A 57 -43.60 12.60 -14.51
C GLU A 57 -42.06 12.54 -14.47
N MET A 58 -41.43 11.91 -15.47
CA MET A 58 -39.97 11.87 -15.58
C MET A 58 -39.35 13.25 -15.83
N LEU A 59 -39.98 14.11 -16.62
CA LEU A 59 -39.50 15.48 -16.84
C LEU A 59 -39.63 16.34 -15.58
N ALA A 60 -40.70 16.19 -14.81
CA ALA A 60 -40.89 16.86 -13.53
C ALA A 60 -39.80 16.44 -12.52
N PHE A 61 -39.50 15.15 -12.42
CA PHE A 61 -38.39 14.64 -11.62
C PHE A 61 -37.03 15.19 -12.07
N ARG A 62 -36.74 15.18 -13.39
CA ARG A 62 -35.48 15.72 -13.94
C ARG A 62 -35.27 17.20 -13.59
N LYS A 63 -36.35 18.00 -13.54
CA LYS A 63 -36.32 19.42 -13.15
C LYS A 63 -36.04 19.68 -11.66
N GLN A 64 -36.25 18.69 -10.79
CA GLN A 64 -35.96 18.78 -9.35
C GLN A 64 -34.49 18.51 -9.02
N LEU A 65 -33.71 17.94 -9.95
CA LEU A 65 -32.30 17.63 -9.72
C LEU A 65 -31.46 18.92 -9.67
N PRO A 66 -30.54 19.09 -8.69
CA PRO A 66 -29.72 20.29 -8.57
C PRO A 66 -29.01 20.71 -9.86
N ILE A 67 -28.53 19.75 -10.66
CA ILE A 67 -27.84 20.03 -11.93
C ILE A 67 -28.72 20.75 -12.97
N TYR A 68 -30.05 20.68 -12.86
CA TYR A 68 -30.97 21.29 -13.81
C TYR A 68 -30.95 22.83 -13.71
N THR A 69 -30.70 23.38 -12.52
CA THR A 69 -30.59 24.85 -12.33
C THR A 69 -29.38 25.43 -13.07
N GLY A 70 -28.27 24.68 -13.12
CA GLY A 70 -27.05 25.04 -13.85
C GLY A 70 -27.06 24.73 -15.35
N ARG A 71 -28.14 24.17 -15.90
CA ARG A 71 -28.22 23.65 -17.28
C ARG A 71 -27.72 24.64 -18.33
N ASP A 72 -28.27 25.85 -18.33
CA ASP A 72 -27.99 26.82 -19.39
C ASP A 72 -26.58 27.42 -19.24
N ALA A 73 -26.09 27.57 -18.01
CA ALA A 73 -24.71 27.97 -17.72
C ALA A 73 -23.69 26.92 -18.19
N ILE A 74 -23.97 25.62 -17.97
CA ILE A 74 -23.14 24.51 -18.48
C ILE A 74 -23.11 24.51 -20.00
N ILE A 75 -24.27 24.64 -20.66
CA ILE A 75 -24.37 24.68 -22.13
C ILE A 75 -23.61 25.88 -22.72
N GLN A 76 -23.76 27.07 -22.13
CA GLN A 76 -23.08 28.28 -22.61
C GLN A 76 -21.56 28.17 -22.42
N CYS A 77 -21.10 27.73 -21.25
CA CYS A 77 -19.69 27.50 -20.97
C CYS A 77 -19.06 26.51 -21.96
N LEU A 78 -19.77 25.43 -22.32
CA LEU A 78 -19.31 24.45 -23.30
C LEU A 78 -19.38 24.90 -24.76
N LYS A 79 -20.14 25.95 -25.09
CA LYS A 79 -20.04 26.61 -26.41
C LYS A 79 -18.74 27.41 -26.49
N GLU A 80 -18.45 28.18 -25.44
CA GLU A 80 -17.31 29.11 -25.34
C GLU A 80 -15.96 28.41 -25.12
N ASN A 81 -15.93 27.24 -24.48
CA ASN A 81 -14.70 26.55 -24.06
C ASN A 81 -14.64 25.15 -24.65
N ASP A 82 -13.43 24.65 -24.94
CA ASP A 82 -13.23 23.28 -25.43
C ASP A 82 -13.15 22.24 -24.32
N THR A 83 -12.73 22.64 -23.12
CA THR A 83 -12.73 21.80 -21.93
C THR A 83 -13.38 22.53 -20.76
N VAL A 84 -14.31 21.86 -20.05
CA VAL A 84 -15.01 22.39 -18.88
C VAL A 84 -15.03 21.34 -17.77
N ILE A 85 -14.75 21.78 -16.54
CA ILE A 85 -14.82 20.95 -15.34
C ILE A 85 -16.13 21.25 -14.62
N VAL A 86 -16.92 20.23 -14.34
CA VAL A 86 -18.20 20.35 -13.61
C VAL A 86 -18.10 19.63 -12.27
N MET A 87 -18.00 20.40 -11.20
CA MET A 87 -18.08 19.92 -9.84
C MET A 87 -19.53 19.86 -9.35
N GLY A 88 -19.85 18.84 -8.57
CA GLY A 88 -21.09 18.77 -7.81
C GLY A 88 -21.21 17.45 -7.06
N GLU A 89 -21.92 17.43 -5.93
CA GLU A 89 -22.02 16.24 -5.09
C GLU A 89 -22.66 15.04 -5.81
N THR A 90 -22.39 13.82 -5.34
CA THR A 90 -22.95 12.58 -5.91
C THR A 90 -24.45 12.46 -5.59
N GLY A 91 -25.27 12.43 -6.64
CA GLY A 91 -26.74 12.51 -6.55
C GLY A 91 -27.34 13.79 -7.16
N SER A 92 -26.52 14.81 -7.40
CA SER A 92 -26.95 16.08 -8.04
C SER A 92 -27.50 15.94 -9.47
N GLY A 93 -27.24 14.79 -10.13
CA GLY A 93 -27.73 14.47 -11.48
C GLY A 93 -26.71 14.62 -12.62
N LYS A 94 -25.45 15.01 -12.34
CA LYS A 94 -24.37 15.21 -13.34
C LYS A 94 -24.41 14.17 -14.47
N THR A 95 -24.19 12.91 -14.11
CA THR A 95 -24.02 11.77 -15.02
C THR A 95 -25.24 11.48 -15.88
N THR A 96 -26.45 11.64 -15.35
CA THR A 96 -27.68 11.34 -16.10
C THR A 96 -28.11 12.52 -16.97
N GLN A 97 -27.96 13.76 -16.49
CA GLN A 97 -28.54 14.93 -17.13
C GLN A 97 -27.59 15.63 -18.12
N ILE A 98 -26.29 15.76 -17.82
CA ILE A 98 -25.37 16.49 -18.70
C ILE A 98 -25.32 15.88 -20.11
N PRO A 99 -25.18 14.55 -20.30
CA PRO A 99 -25.21 13.95 -21.64
C PRO A 99 -26.53 14.19 -22.39
N GLN A 100 -27.65 14.30 -21.68
CA GLN A 100 -28.95 14.66 -22.27
C GLN A 100 -28.96 16.14 -22.68
N PHE A 101 -28.47 17.06 -21.82
CA PHE A 101 -28.39 18.49 -22.12
C PHE A 101 -27.53 18.78 -23.35
N LEU A 102 -26.41 18.07 -23.55
CA LEU A 102 -25.56 18.22 -24.73
C LEU A 102 -26.30 17.88 -26.04
N VAL A 103 -27.07 16.80 -26.03
CA VAL A 103 -27.85 16.38 -27.20
C VAL A 103 -29.09 17.26 -27.41
N GLU A 104 -29.74 17.71 -26.33
CA GLU A 104 -30.88 18.65 -26.37
C GLU A 104 -30.46 20.04 -26.88
N ALA A 105 -29.23 20.49 -26.56
CA ALA A 105 -28.67 21.77 -26.99
C ALA A 105 -28.08 21.75 -28.41
N GLY A 106 -28.10 20.60 -29.09
CA GLY A 106 -27.49 20.44 -30.41
C GLY A 106 -25.95 20.43 -30.41
N LEU A 107 -25.29 20.21 -29.27
CA LEU A 107 -23.82 20.08 -29.20
C LEU A 107 -23.31 18.70 -29.62
N ALA A 108 -24.20 17.70 -29.66
CA ALA A 108 -23.91 16.36 -30.17
C ALA A 108 -25.14 15.80 -30.89
N SER A 109 -24.93 15.11 -32.01
CA SER A 109 -25.98 14.50 -32.83
C SER A 109 -25.47 13.23 -33.49
N LYS A 110 -26.31 12.54 -34.27
CA LYS A 110 -25.85 11.39 -35.05
C LYS A 110 -24.85 11.82 -36.14
N ASP A 111 -25.06 13.00 -36.72
CA ASP A 111 -24.35 13.46 -37.92
C ASP A 111 -23.12 14.34 -37.58
N MET A 112 -23.10 14.98 -36.40
CA MET A 112 -21.96 15.77 -35.90
C MET A 112 -21.00 14.97 -34.98
N GLY A 113 -21.37 13.75 -34.60
CA GLY A 113 -20.67 12.94 -33.60
C GLY A 113 -21.39 12.90 -32.25
N GLY A 114 -21.34 11.73 -31.61
CA GLY A 114 -22.05 11.45 -30.36
C GLY A 114 -21.36 11.96 -29.09
N VAL A 115 -21.93 11.58 -27.95
CA VAL A 115 -21.39 11.77 -26.60
C VAL A 115 -20.89 10.42 -26.07
N ALA A 116 -19.59 10.32 -25.78
CA ALA A 116 -19.03 9.24 -24.99
C ALA A 116 -19.04 9.65 -23.51
N VAL A 117 -19.55 8.79 -22.62
CA VAL A 117 -19.56 9.03 -21.17
C VAL A 117 -18.80 7.92 -20.49
N THR A 118 -17.60 8.19 -20.00
CA THR A 118 -16.79 7.18 -19.33
C THR A 118 -17.26 6.96 -17.90
N GLN A 119 -16.92 5.78 -17.36
CA GLN A 119 -17.24 5.36 -16.00
C GLN A 119 -16.15 4.39 -15.54
N PRO A 120 -15.55 4.58 -14.35
CA PRO A 120 -14.57 3.63 -13.83
C PRO A 120 -15.19 2.23 -13.58
N ARG A 121 -16.51 2.16 -13.30
CA ARG A 121 -17.20 0.91 -12.91
C ARG A 121 -18.20 0.40 -13.93
N ARG A 122 -18.06 -0.88 -14.32
CA ARG A 122 -18.97 -1.60 -15.26
C ARG A 122 -20.45 -1.50 -14.87
N VAL A 123 -20.77 -1.69 -13.59
CA VAL A 123 -22.17 -1.69 -13.11
C VAL A 123 -22.80 -0.29 -13.24
N ALA A 124 -22.01 0.77 -13.00
CA ALA A 124 -22.47 2.14 -13.18
C ALA A 124 -22.82 2.41 -14.65
N ALA A 125 -21.90 2.17 -15.59
CA ALA A 125 -22.14 2.36 -17.03
C ALA A 125 -23.42 1.66 -17.54
N VAL A 126 -23.62 0.39 -17.15
CA VAL A 126 -24.80 -0.39 -17.55
C VAL A 126 -26.10 0.18 -16.96
N ASN A 127 -26.10 0.56 -15.68
CA ASN A 127 -27.29 1.05 -15.00
C ASN A 127 -27.64 2.49 -15.39
N LEU A 128 -26.64 3.34 -15.60
CA LEU A 128 -26.80 4.71 -16.11
C LEU A 128 -27.36 4.70 -17.53
N ALA A 129 -26.84 3.86 -18.42
CA ALA A 129 -27.40 3.73 -19.77
C ALA A 129 -28.85 3.25 -19.76
N LYS A 130 -29.21 2.28 -18.90
CA LYS A 130 -30.61 1.85 -18.71
C LYS A 130 -31.48 2.99 -18.22
N ARG A 131 -31.05 3.68 -17.16
CA ARG A 131 -31.79 4.80 -16.56
C ARG A 131 -32.00 5.95 -17.53
N VAL A 132 -30.97 6.32 -18.28
CA VAL A 132 -31.04 7.41 -19.27
C VAL A 132 -31.87 6.98 -20.48
N ALA A 133 -31.81 5.71 -20.91
CA ALA A 133 -32.71 5.19 -21.93
C ALA A 133 -34.19 5.24 -21.50
N GLU A 134 -34.48 4.97 -20.22
CA GLU A 134 -35.82 5.15 -19.61
C GLU A 134 -36.23 6.63 -19.56
N GLU A 135 -35.36 7.54 -19.10
CA GLU A 135 -35.63 8.99 -19.04
C GLU A 135 -35.85 9.61 -20.43
N THR A 136 -35.13 9.15 -21.46
CA THR A 136 -35.34 9.58 -22.85
C THR A 136 -36.46 8.81 -23.55
N MET A 137 -37.13 7.85 -22.88
CA MET A 137 -38.17 6.96 -23.42
C MET A 137 -37.73 6.24 -24.71
N THR A 138 -36.47 5.79 -24.76
CA THR A 138 -35.89 5.06 -25.90
C THR A 138 -35.50 3.63 -25.55
N ARG A 139 -35.43 2.74 -26.54
CA ARG A 139 -34.93 1.38 -26.32
C ARG A 139 -33.41 1.40 -26.09
N LEU A 140 -32.94 0.74 -25.03
CA LEU A 140 -31.50 0.56 -24.79
C LEU A 140 -30.82 -0.11 -25.99
N GLY A 141 -29.66 0.41 -26.39
CA GLY A 141 -28.94 0.05 -27.60
C GLY A 141 -29.38 0.80 -28.86
N SER A 142 -30.45 1.61 -28.80
CA SER A 142 -30.79 2.58 -29.86
C SER A 142 -30.07 3.92 -29.61
N LYS A 143 -30.79 5.04 -29.38
CA LYS A 143 -30.24 6.38 -29.12
C LYS A 143 -29.28 6.41 -27.93
N VAL A 144 -29.57 5.63 -26.90
CA VAL A 144 -28.75 5.46 -25.69
C VAL A 144 -28.29 4.01 -25.62
N GLY A 145 -27.01 3.78 -25.38
CA GLY A 145 -26.41 2.45 -25.31
C GLY A 145 -25.23 2.42 -24.34
N TYR A 146 -24.65 1.23 -24.15
CA TYR A 146 -23.43 1.07 -23.37
C TYR A 146 -22.44 0.08 -23.99
N THR A 147 -21.16 0.22 -23.64
CA THR A 147 -20.13 -0.78 -23.96
C THR A 147 -19.18 -0.96 -22.78
N VAL A 148 -19.09 -2.18 -22.25
CA VAL A 148 -18.21 -2.54 -21.13
C VAL A 148 -17.44 -3.81 -21.50
N ARG A 149 -16.36 -4.13 -20.76
CA ARG A 149 -15.54 -5.33 -21.07
C ARG A 149 -16.43 -6.58 -21.14
N PHE A 150 -16.39 -7.22 -22.30
CA PHE A 150 -17.18 -8.40 -22.69
C PHE A 150 -18.70 -8.22 -22.88
N ASP A 151 -19.24 -6.99 -22.97
CA ASP A 151 -20.69 -6.75 -23.08
C ASP A 151 -20.97 -5.40 -23.77
N ASP A 152 -21.39 -5.45 -25.03
CA ASP A 152 -21.70 -4.28 -25.86
C ASP A 152 -23.19 -4.27 -26.24
N THR A 153 -23.90 -3.24 -25.77
CA THR A 153 -25.28 -2.93 -26.12
C THR A 153 -25.32 -1.51 -26.72
N SER A 154 -24.67 -1.34 -27.86
CA SER A 154 -24.68 -0.12 -28.67
C SER A 154 -24.94 -0.45 -30.16
N SER A 155 -25.24 0.58 -30.95
CA SER A 155 -25.50 0.46 -32.39
C SER A 155 -24.99 1.70 -33.15
N PRO A 156 -24.99 1.70 -34.50
CA PRO A 156 -24.74 2.91 -35.29
C PRO A 156 -25.78 4.04 -35.08
N GLN A 157 -26.89 3.75 -34.39
CA GLN A 157 -27.90 4.74 -33.98
C GLN A 157 -27.65 5.32 -32.58
N THR A 158 -26.63 4.84 -31.85
CA THR A 158 -26.30 5.32 -30.50
C THR A 158 -25.59 6.67 -30.55
N ILE A 159 -26.24 7.67 -29.95
CA ILE A 159 -25.75 9.04 -29.79
C ILE A 159 -25.12 9.22 -28.41
N ILE A 160 -25.76 8.74 -27.34
CA ILE A 160 -25.19 8.76 -25.98
C ILE A 160 -24.71 7.35 -25.64
N LYS A 161 -23.40 7.20 -25.46
CA LYS A 161 -22.76 5.91 -25.19
C LYS A 161 -22.07 5.95 -23.82
N TYR A 162 -22.58 5.19 -22.86
CA TYR A 162 -21.89 4.98 -21.59
C TYR A 162 -20.88 3.84 -21.74
N LEU A 163 -19.63 4.05 -21.36
CA LEU A 163 -18.62 3.01 -21.49
C LEU A 163 -17.63 3.01 -20.34
N THR A 164 -17.03 1.87 -20.05
CA THR A 164 -15.92 1.84 -19.09
C THR A 164 -14.67 2.46 -19.70
N ASP A 165 -13.86 3.13 -18.90
CA ASP A 165 -12.62 3.81 -19.32
C ASP A 165 -11.73 2.94 -20.24
N GLY A 166 -11.55 1.66 -19.87
CA GLY A 166 -10.78 0.70 -20.67
C GLY A 166 -11.39 0.34 -22.04
N MET A 167 -12.70 0.54 -22.24
CA MET A 167 -13.32 0.40 -23.56
C MET A 167 -13.09 1.64 -24.42
N LEU A 168 -13.01 2.85 -23.83
CA LEU A 168 -12.65 4.04 -24.60
C LEU A 168 -11.17 4.01 -25.01
N LEU A 169 -10.26 3.65 -24.11
CA LEU A 169 -8.85 3.40 -24.44
C LEU A 169 -8.69 2.39 -25.59
N ARG A 170 -9.52 1.35 -25.57
CA ARG A 170 -9.56 0.33 -26.63
C ARG A 170 -10.12 0.87 -27.95
N GLU A 171 -11.09 1.77 -27.93
CA GLU A 171 -11.59 2.43 -29.15
C GLU A 171 -10.52 3.30 -29.81
N ILE A 172 -9.62 3.93 -29.04
CA ILE A 172 -8.47 4.70 -29.58
C ILE A 172 -7.55 3.82 -30.44
N LEU A 173 -7.39 2.52 -30.12
CA LEU A 173 -6.60 1.58 -30.95
C LEU A 173 -7.21 1.31 -32.34
N SER A 174 -8.46 1.75 -32.61
CA SER A 174 -9.13 1.56 -33.90
C SER A 174 -9.63 2.86 -34.52
N ASP A 175 -9.84 3.90 -33.72
CA ASP A 175 -10.20 5.27 -34.11
C ASP A 175 -9.32 6.23 -33.29
N GLU A 176 -8.08 6.42 -33.74
CA GLU A 176 -7.05 7.22 -33.03
C GLU A 176 -7.48 8.64 -32.70
N LEU A 177 -8.41 9.21 -33.48
CA LEU A 177 -8.95 10.56 -33.29
C LEU A 177 -10.33 10.58 -32.64
N LEU A 178 -10.91 9.41 -32.32
CA LEU A 178 -12.25 9.28 -31.74
C LEU A 178 -13.30 10.08 -32.54
N LEU A 179 -13.24 10.03 -33.88
CA LEU A 179 -14.09 10.81 -34.79
C LEU A 179 -15.58 10.49 -34.62
N ARG A 180 -15.93 9.31 -34.09
CA ARG A 180 -17.30 8.97 -33.69
C ARG A 180 -17.92 9.94 -32.68
N TYR A 181 -17.11 10.65 -31.89
CA TYR A 181 -17.56 11.50 -30.79
C TYR A 181 -17.24 12.99 -31.03
N LYS A 182 -18.22 13.84 -30.71
CA LYS A 182 -18.08 15.31 -30.68
C LYS A 182 -17.77 15.81 -29.27
N VAL A 183 -18.28 15.11 -28.26
CA VAL A 183 -18.03 15.39 -26.85
C VAL A 183 -17.63 14.11 -26.11
N ILE A 184 -16.59 14.17 -25.30
CA ILE A 184 -16.24 13.12 -24.35
C ILE A 184 -16.44 13.66 -22.93
N VAL A 185 -17.18 12.89 -22.13
CA VAL A 185 -17.48 13.18 -20.73
C VAL A 185 -16.72 12.18 -19.87
N LEU A 186 -15.75 12.67 -19.11
CA LEU A 186 -14.94 11.89 -18.16
C LEU A 186 -15.56 12.04 -16.77
N ASP A 187 -16.35 11.06 -16.37
CA ASP A 187 -17.11 11.09 -15.10
C ASP A 187 -16.40 10.34 -13.96
N GLU A 188 -16.80 10.65 -12.73
CA GLU A 188 -16.22 10.14 -11.49
C GLU A 188 -14.69 10.30 -11.49
N ALA A 189 -14.17 11.40 -12.07
CA ALA A 189 -12.75 11.65 -12.30
C ALA A 189 -11.89 11.60 -11.01
N HIS A 190 -12.53 11.82 -9.86
CA HIS A 190 -11.96 11.70 -8.53
C HIS A 190 -11.61 10.25 -8.10
N GLU A 191 -12.10 9.20 -8.78
CA GLU A 191 -11.63 7.83 -8.51
C GLU A 191 -10.18 7.60 -8.98
N ARG A 192 -9.63 8.48 -9.84
CA ARG A 192 -8.23 8.52 -10.31
C ARG A 192 -7.65 7.13 -10.62
N THR A 193 -8.40 6.34 -11.40
CA THR A 193 -7.98 5.00 -11.81
C THR A 193 -6.88 5.09 -12.87
N LEU A 194 -6.07 4.03 -13.00
CA LEU A 194 -4.99 3.95 -13.97
C LEU A 194 -5.49 4.25 -15.39
N ARG A 195 -6.68 3.76 -15.74
CA ARG A 195 -7.27 3.93 -17.07
C ARG A 195 -7.84 5.34 -17.28
N THR A 196 -8.37 5.96 -16.23
CA THR A 196 -8.85 7.36 -16.28
C THR A 196 -7.67 8.31 -16.48
N ASP A 197 -6.57 8.10 -15.75
CA ASP A 197 -5.35 8.91 -15.85
C ASP A 197 -4.67 8.79 -17.22
N MET A 198 -4.64 7.58 -17.80
CA MET A 198 -4.22 7.39 -19.20
C MET A 198 -5.15 8.15 -20.16
N LEU A 199 -6.47 8.06 -19.98
CA LEU A 199 -7.43 8.78 -20.83
C LEU A 199 -7.24 10.30 -20.79
N PHE A 200 -6.88 10.90 -19.64
CA PHE A 200 -6.66 12.35 -19.57
C PHE A 200 -5.59 12.83 -20.56
N GLY A 201 -4.38 12.25 -20.51
CA GLY A 201 -3.30 12.61 -21.44
C GLY A 201 -3.60 12.25 -22.89
N MET A 202 -4.26 11.10 -23.12
CA MET A 202 -4.65 10.66 -24.46
C MET A 202 -5.67 11.59 -25.11
N ILE A 203 -6.74 11.94 -24.40
CA ILE A 203 -7.81 12.79 -24.92
C ILE A 203 -7.33 14.24 -25.08
N LYS A 204 -6.47 14.74 -24.16
CA LYS A 204 -5.81 16.05 -24.31
C LYS A 204 -4.97 16.12 -25.60
N LYS A 205 -4.20 15.06 -25.91
CA LYS A 205 -3.46 14.93 -27.18
C LYS A 205 -4.39 14.88 -28.39
N ILE A 206 -5.47 14.08 -28.35
CA ILE A 206 -6.45 13.96 -29.44
C ILE A 206 -7.18 15.28 -29.70
N GLN A 207 -7.56 16.01 -28.65
CA GLN A 207 -8.21 17.33 -28.75
C GLN A 207 -7.30 18.32 -29.48
N LYS A 208 -6.01 18.40 -29.10
CA LYS A 208 -5.01 19.22 -29.77
C LYS A 208 -4.89 18.88 -31.27
N ILE A 209 -4.70 17.60 -31.61
CA ILE A 209 -4.56 17.15 -33.01
C ILE A 209 -5.82 17.46 -33.84
N ARG A 210 -7.02 17.32 -33.27
CA ARG A 210 -8.27 17.66 -33.96
C ARG A 210 -8.44 19.15 -34.16
N LEU A 211 -7.99 19.98 -33.22
CA LEU A 211 -8.00 21.44 -33.35
C LEU A 211 -7.04 21.91 -34.44
N GLU A 212 -5.82 21.37 -34.47
CA GLU A 212 -4.80 21.63 -35.51
C GLU A 212 -5.32 21.25 -36.91
N LYS A 213 -5.81 20.01 -37.09
CA LYS A 213 -6.36 19.54 -38.38
C LYS A 213 -7.61 20.30 -38.85
N HIS A 214 -8.41 20.83 -37.93
CA HIS A 214 -9.54 21.70 -38.28
C HIS A 214 -9.06 23.08 -38.76
N ALA A 215 -8.00 23.64 -38.15
CA ALA A 215 -7.42 24.91 -38.56
C ALA A 215 -6.70 24.83 -39.92
N GLU A 216 -6.14 23.67 -40.28
CA GLU A 216 -5.46 23.40 -41.56
C GLU A 216 -6.43 23.23 -42.78
N GLY A 217 -7.71 23.55 -42.62
CA GLY A 217 -8.71 23.53 -43.70
C GLY A 217 -9.52 22.23 -43.83
N GLY A 218 -9.42 21.33 -42.86
CA GLY A 218 -10.20 20.09 -42.83
C GLY A 218 -11.63 20.28 -42.32
N GLU A 219 -12.57 20.76 -43.15
CA GLU A 219 -14.00 20.87 -42.82
C GLU A 219 -14.62 19.55 -42.27
N SER A 220 -14.02 18.40 -42.63
CA SER A 220 -14.44 17.07 -42.20
C SER A 220 -14.06 16.69 -40.76
N ILE A 221 -13.07 17.35 -40.14
CA ILE A 221 -12.59 16.98 -38.79
C ILE A 221 -13.06 18.01 -37.77
N GLN A 222 -14.16 17.69 -37.10
CA GLN A 222 -14.77 18.53 -36.08
C GLN A 222 -13.93 18.61 -34.79
N PRO A 223 -13.74 19.81 -34.17
CA PRO A 223 -13.06 19.94 -32.89
C PRO A 223 -13.75 19.14 -31.78
N LEU A 224 -12.96 18.55 -30.88
CA LEU A 224 -13.43 17.72 -29.78
C LEU A 224 -13.62 18.54 -28.50
N LYS A 225 -14.80 18.42 -27.87
CA LYS A 225 -15.05 19.00 -26.55
C LYS A 225 -14.92 17.97 -25.43
N ILE A 226 -14.42 18.40 -24.29
CA ILE A 226 -14.20 17.57 -23.10
C ILE A 226 -15.01 18.12 -21.92
N VAL A 227 -15.72 17.25 -21.22
CA VAL A 227 -16.35 17.56 -19.93
C VAL A 227 -15.73 16.66 -18.87
N ILE A 228 -15.22 17.24 -17.79
CA ILE A 228 -14.67 16.47 -16.66
C ILE A 228 -15.65 16.63 -15.50
N MET A 229 -16.19 15.53 -14.99
CA MET A 229 -17.17 15.56 -13.91
C MET A 229 -16.55 14.97 -12.65
N SER A 230 -16.56 15.76 -11.58
CA SER A 230 -16.00 15.37 -10.27
C SER A 230 -16.99 15.63 -9.13
N ALA A 231 -16.78 14.93 -8.02
CA ALA A 231 -17.49 15.14 -6.76
C ALA A 231 -16.61 15.80 -5.68
N THR A 232 -15.31 15.98 -5.94
CA THR A 232 -14.30 16.47 -4.99
C THR A 232 -13.83 17.88 -5.36
N LEU A 233 -13.19 18.55 -4.39
CA LEU A 233 -12.70 19.93 -4.53
C LEU A 233 -11.40 20.06 -5.35
N ASP A 234 -10.78 18.94 -5.76
CA ASP A 234 -9.52 18.92 -6.52
C ASP A 234 -9.65 19.36 -8.00
N ALA A 235 -10.60 20.25 -8.29
CA ALA A 235 -10.83 20.79 -9.63
C ALA A 235 -9.70 21.70 -10.13
N GLU A 236 -8.87 22.22 -9.22
CA GLU A 236 -7.70 23.05 -9.58
C GLU A 236 -6.64 22.23 -10.32
N LYS A 237 -6.26 21.05 -9.83
CA LYS A 237 -5.33 20.15 -10.55
C LYS A 237 -5.88 19.72 -11.91
N PHE A 238 -7.19 19.44 -12.00
CA PHE A 238 -7.83 19.17 -13.30
C PHE A 238 -7.79 20.40 -14.22
N SER A 239 -7.99 21.61 -13.68
CA SER A 239 -7.97 22.86 -14.44
C SER A 239 -6.58 23.12 -15.01
N GLU A 240 -5.54 23.11 -14.17
CA GLU A 240 -4.14 23.27 -14.56
C GLU A 240 -3.76 22.25 -15.64
N PHE A 241 -4.04 20.95 -15.40
CA PHE A 241 -3.73 19.90 -16.36
C PHE A 241 -4.46 20.08 -17.71
N PHE A 242 -5.67 20.62 -17.73
CA PHE A 242 -6.42 20.92 -18.97
C PHE A 242 -6.31 22.39 -19.41
N ASN A 243 -5.11 22.99 -19.24
CA ASN A 243 -4.76 24.34 -19.72
C ASN A 243 -5.61 25.46 -19.09
N ASN A 244 -5.79 25.42 -17.77
CA ASN A 244 -6.65 26.31 -16.98
C ASN A 244 -8.14 26.25 -17.40
N ALA A 245 -8.66 25.03 -17.59
CA ALA A 245 -10.05 24.79 -17.98
C ALA A 245 -11.06 25.37 -16.98
N LYS A 246 -12.12 26.01 -17.48
CA LYS A 246 -13.13 26.69 -16.66
C LYS A 246 -13.88 25.70 -15.75
N ILE A 247 -13.86 25.98 -14.45
CA ILE A 247 -14.54 25.20 -13.42
C ILE A 247 -15.95 25.77 -13.19
N LEU A 248 -16.95 24.90 -13.22
CA LEU A 248 -18.32 25.18 -12.82
C LEU A 248 -18.65 24.39 -11.57
N TYR A 249 -18.97 25.08 -10.46
CA TYR A 249 -19.45 24.45 -9.24
C TYR A 249 -20.98 24.49 -9.18
N VAL A 250 -21.59 23.33 -8.97
CA VAL A 250 -23.04 23.17 -8.79
C VAL A 250 -23.30 22.82 -7.33
N SER A 251 -23.78 23.80 -6.56
CA SER A 251 -24.17 23.62 -5.16
C SER A 251 -25.28 22.57 -5.08
N GLY A 252 -25.02 21.50 -4.32
CA GLY A 252 -25.72 20.23 -4.53
C GLY A 252 -26.01 19.40 -3.29
N ARG A 253 -26.02 19.99 -2.09
CA ARG A 253 -26.64 19.35 -0.92
C ARG A 253 -28.15 19.45 -1.05
N LEU A 254 -28.84 18.32 -0.88
CA LEU A 254 -30.28 18.31 -0.65
C LEU A 254 -30.59 18.60 0.84
N TYR A 255 -29.75 18.10 1.76
CA TYR A 255 -29.93 18.26 3.21
C TYR A 255 -28.59 18.38 3.98
N PRO A 256 -28.58 19.00 5.18
CA PRO A 256 -27.39 19.09 6.03
C PRO A 256 -27.03 17.75 6.71
N VAL A 257 -25.76 17.60 7.10
CA VAL A 257 -25.25 16.43 7.84
C VAL A 257 -24.35 16.91 8.98
N ASP A 258 -24.70 16.54 10.21
CA ASP A 258 -23.88 16.81 11.39
C ASP A 258 -22.73 15.79 11.47
N THR A 259 -21.54 16.23 11.87
CA THR A 259 -20.35 15.37 11.99
C THR A 259 -19.89 15.31 13.44
N MET A 260 -19.80 14.09 13.98
CA MET A 260 -19.33 13.78 15.33
C MET A 260 -18.00 13.04 15.25
N PHE A 261 -17.08 13.33 16.16
CA PHE A 261 -15.78 12.66 16.31
C PHE A 261 -15.70 11.98 17.68
N THR A 262 -14.84 10.97 17.83
CA THR A 262 -14.52 10.44 19.17
C THR A 262 -13.60 11.41 19.91
N VAL A 263 -13.71 11.46 21.24
CA VAL A 263 -12.79 12.26 22.07
C VAL A 263 -11.40 11.64 22.08
N GLU A 264 -11.33 10.30 22.16
CA GLU A 264 -10.10 9.52 22.20
C GLU A 264 -9.98 8.57 20.99
N PRO A 265 -8.75 8.20 20.57
CA PRO A 265 -8.53 7.19 19.54
C PRO A 265 -9.08 5.82 19.96
N GLN A 266 -9.76 5.12 19.05
CA GLN A 266 -10.36 3.81 19.33
C GLN A 266 -9.41 2.67 18.92
N ALA A 267 -8.93 1.90 19.89
CA ALA A 267 -7.99 0.80 19.64
C ALA A 267 -8.63 -0.38 18.88
N ASP A 268 -9.90 -0.70 19.18
CA ASP A 268 -10.70 -1.65 18.41
C ASP A 268 -11.87 -0.94 17.71
N TYR A 269 -11.71 -0.74 16.40
CA TYR A 269 -12.73 -0.10 15.58
C TYR A 269 -13.95 -0.99 15.31
N LEU A 270 -13.87 -2.32 15.50
CA LEU A 270 -15.02 -3.22 15.34
C LEU A 270 -15.96 -3.11 16.54
N ASP A 271 -15.41 -3.09 17.76
CA ASP A 271 -16.19 -2.86 18.97
C ASP A 271 -16.79 -1.45 19.00
N ALA A 272 -16.00 -0.41 18.70
CA ALA A 272 -16.50 0.95 18.57
C ALA A 272 -17.61 1.09 17.50
N CYS A 273 -17.51 0.37 16.37
CA CYS A 273 -18.60 0.25 15.40
C CYS A 273 -19.85 -0.39 16.02
N LEU A 274 -19.71 -1.53 16.71
CA LEU A 274 -20.80 -2.29 17.33
C LEU A 274 -21.56 -1.42 18.35
N VAL A 275 -20.83 -0.81 19.29
CA VAL A 275 -21.39 0.10 20.30
C VAL A 275 -22.14 1.26 19.64
N SER A 276 -21.55 1.89 18.62
CA SER A 276 -22.17 3.00 17.89
C SER A 276 -23.46 2.59 17.18
N ILE A 277 -23.51 1.39 16.57
CA ILE A 277 -24.74 0.86 15.93
C ILE A 277 -25.87 0.76 16.96
N PHE A 278 -25.59 0.19 18.14
CA PHE A 278 -26.62 0.01 19.17
C PHE A 278 -27.03 1.33 19.85
N GLN A 279 -26.09 2.25 20.09
CA GLN A 279 -26.42 3.59 20.58
C GLN A 279 -27.35 4.34 19.62
N ILE A 280 -27.04 4.36 18.33
CA ILE A 280 -27.87 5.00 17.29
C ILE A 280 -29.23 4.29 17.17
N HIS A 281 -29.25 2.96 17.30
CA HIS A 281 -30.49 2.18 17.24
C HIS A 281 -31.46 2.53 18.38
N ILE A 282 -30.95 2.71 19.60
CA ILE A 282 -31.75 2.97 20.81
C ILE A 282 -32.15 4.44 20.91
N ASN A 283 -31.19 5.37 20.69
CA ASN A 283 -31.36 6.79 21.03
C ASN A 283 -31.88 7.65 19.87
N ASN A 284 -31.63 7.26 18.61
CA ASN A 284 -31.91 8.11 17.45
C ASN A 284 -33.19 7.69 16.70
N PRO A 285 -33.94 8.64 16.11
CA PRO A 285 -35.17 8.37 15.37
C PRO A 285 -34.94 7.53 14.09
N ARG A 286 -36.03 7.11 13.43
CA ARG A 286 -35.98 6.28 12.21
C ARG A 286 -35.02 6.81 11.15
N GLY A 287 -34.33 5.87 10.51
CA GLY A 287 -33.32 6.07 9.47
C GLY A 287 -32.33 4.90 9.49
N ASP A 288 -31.89 4.44 8.32
CA ASP A 288 -30.97 3.31 8.20
C ASP A 288 -29.52 3.75 8.47
N ILE A 289 -28.70 2.78 8.90
CA ILE A 289 -27.30 2.98 9.29
C ILE A 289 -26.40 2.41 8.19
N LEU A 290 -25.43 3.18 7.70
CA LEU A 290 -24.35 2.72 6.84
C LEU A 290 -23.02 2.76 7.60
N VAL A 291 -22.32 1.64 7.67
CA VAL A 291 -21.03 1.50 8.35
C VAL A 291 -19.95 1.20 7.33
N PHE A 292 -18.90 2.02 7.32
CA PHE A 292 -17.72 1.79 6.50
C PHE A 292 -16.70 0.94 7.24
N LEU A 293 -16.29 -0.17 6.63
CA LEU A 293 -15.31 -1.14 7.15
C LEU A 293 -14.25 -1.49 6.10
N PRO A 294 -13.02 -1.84 6.50
CA PRO A 294 -11.91 -1.97 5.57
C PRO A 294 -11.92 -3.23 4.70
N GLY A 295 -12.71 -4.26 5.00
CA GLY A 295 -12.73 -5.48 4.19
C GLY A 295 -13.71 -6.56 4.65
N GLN A 296 -13.73 -7.69 3.93
CA GLN A 296 -14.67 -8.80 4.13
C GLN A 296 -14.65 -9.37 5.55
N ASP A 297 -13.47 -9.70 6.10
CA ASP A 297 -13.36 -10.34 7.41
C ASP A 297 -14.01 -9.49 8.51
N ALA A 298 -13.73 -8.18 8.51
CA ALA A 298 -14.33 -7.19 9.41
C ALA A 298 -15.86 -7.10 9.24
N ILE A 299 -16.35 -7.12 8.00
CA ILE A 299 -17.79 -7.08 7.71
C ILE A 299 -18.49 -8.36 8.17
N GLU A 300 -17.92 -9.54 7.92
CA GLU A 300 -18.51 -10.82 8.35
C GLU A 300 -18.55 -10.94 9.87
N SER A 301 -17.44 -10.61 10.56
CA SER A 301 -17.39 -10.56 12.03
C SER A 301 -18.42 -9.60 12.62
N LEU A 302 -18.51 -8.36 12.13
CA LEU A 302 -19.50 -7.41 12.66
C LEU A 302 -20.94 -7.79 12.28
N THR A 303 -21.17 -8.42 11.12
CA THR A 303 -22.49 -8.95 10.74
C THR A 303 -22.95 -10.01 11.74
N ALA A 304 -22.05 -10.92 12.14
CA ALA A 304 -22.34 -11.95 13.13
C ALA A 304 -22.68 -11.33 14.50
N LEU A 305 -21.81 -10.44 15.01
CA LEU A 305 -22.01 -9.76 16.30
C LEU A 305 -23.32 -8.96 16.33
N VAL A 306 -23.60 -8.13 15.31
CA VAL A 306 -24.86 -7.36 15.23
C VAL A 306 -26.07 -8.30 15.21
N SER A 307 -25.98 -9.44 14.50
CA SER A 307 -27.07 -10.43 14.47
C SER A 307 -27.29 -11.08 15.84
N GLU A 308 -26.22 -11.49 16.52
CA GLU A 308 -26.25 -12.12 17.85
C GLU A 308 -26.84 -11.18 18.91
N TYR A 309 -26.33 -9.95 19.04
CA TYR A 309 -26.86 -8.96 19.97
C TYR A 309 -28.28 -8.51 19.60
N SER A 310 -28.64 -8.45 18.30
CA SER A 310 -30.01 -8.12 17.89
C SER A 310 -31.05 -9.17 18.30
N ALA A 311 -30.64 -10.43 18.45
CA ALA A 311 -31.52 -11.50 18.93
C ALA A 311 -31.84 -11.39 20.43
N GLN A 312 -31.06 -10.61 21.19
CA GLN A 312 -31.27 -10.35 22.62
C GLN A 312 -32.18 -9.13 22.88
N LEU A 313 -32.55 -8.37 21.84
CA LEU A 313 -33.46 -7.22 21.95
C LEU A 313 -34.88 -7.69 22.34
N ARG A 314 -35.59 -6.86 23.12
CA ARG A 314 -36.93 -7.23 23.62
C ARG A 314 -37.93 -7.28 22.46
N PRO A 315 -38.92 -8.21 22.46
CA PRO A 315 -39.85 -8.40 21.33
C PRO A 315 -40.66 -7.18 20.88
N GLN A 316 -40.77 -6.16 21.74
CA GLN A 316 -41.51 -4.91 21.50
C GLN A 316 -40.62 -3.79 20.88
N GLN A 317 -39.30 -3.97 20.83
CA GLN A 317 -38.37 -2.98 20.27
C GLN A 317 -38.30 -3.07 18.73
N GLN A 318 -37.82 -2.01 18.08
CA GLN A 318 -37.50 -2.03 16.65
C GLN A 318 -36.44 -3.10 16.38
N ARG A 319 -36.56 -3.90 15.33
CA ARG A 319 -35.54 -4.92 14.98
C ARG A 319 -34.38 -4.31 14.21
N LEU A 320 -33.22 -4.96 14.26
CA LEU A 320 -32.07 -4.68 13.39
C LEU A 320 -31.98 -5.72 12.28
N LEU A 321 -31.66 -5.29 11.06
CA LEU A 321 -31.35 -6.15 9.91
C LEU A 321 -29.95 -5.83 9.40
N ALA A 322 -28.98 -6.69 9.75
CA ALA A 322 -27.62 -6.58 9.23
C ALA A 322 -27.55 -6.99 7.76
N CYS A 323 -26.88 -6.19 6.93
CA CYS A 323 -26.75 -6.37 5.49
C CYS A 323 -25.30 -6.12 5.04
N PRO A 324 -24.50 -7.17 4.81
CA PRO A 324 -23.12 -7.02 4.33
C PRO A 324 -23.10 -6.55 2.87
N LEU A 325 -22.08 -5.76 2.49
CA LEU A 325 -21.89 -5.24 1.13
C LEU A 325 -20.39 -5.09 0.79
N PHE A 326 -19.81 -6.13 0.21
CA PHE A 326 -18.42 -6.17 -0.27
C PHE A 326 -18.32 -6.81 -1.67
N ALA A 327 -17.19 -6.63 -2.36
CA ALA A 327 -17.03 -6.95 -3.79
C ALA A 327 -17.34 -8.42 -4.14
N ALA A 328 -16.82 -9.36 -3.34
CA ALA A 328 -16.98 -10.81 -3.55
C ALA A 328 -18.38 -11.34 -3.21
N LEU A 329 -19.28 -10.52 -2.66
CA LEU A 329 -20.61 -10.94 -2.25
C LEU A 329 -21.47 -11.28 -3.49
N PRO A 330 -22.25 -12.40 -3.50
CA PRO A 330 -23.14 -12.74 -4.60
C PRO A 330 -24.11 -11.60 -4.96
N PRO A 331 -24.33 -11.27 -6.24
CA PRO A 331 -25.16 -10.13 -6.62
C PRO A 331 -26.63 -10.18 -6.17
N SER A 332 -27.19 -11.37 -5.94
CA SER A 332 -28.52 -11.53 -5.31
C SER A 332 -28.54 -11.18 -3.83
N GLN A 333 -27.39 -11.24 -3.14
CA GLN A 333 -27.23 -10.76 -1.77
C GLN A 333 -26.87 -9.27 -1.76
N GLN A 334 -26.02 -8.79 -2.68
CA GLN A 334 -25.79 -7.35 -2.87
C GLN A 334 -27.11 -6.60 -3.13
N GLN A 335 -28.05 -7.20 -3.88
CA GLN A 335 -29.32 -6.55 -4.18
C GLN A 335 -30.20 -6.30 -2.93
N LYS A 336 -30.05 -7.10 -1.86
CA LYS A 336 -30.83 -6.94 -0.61
C LYS A 336 -30.63 -5.60 0.07
N VAL A 337 -29.52 -4.91 -0.16
CA VAL A 337 -29.27 -3.59 0.46
C VAL A 337 -30.24 -2.52 -0.07
N PHE A 338 -30.74 -2.70 -1.30
CA PHE A 338 -31.70 -1.79 -1.95
C PHE A 338 -33.15 -2.12 -1.63
N ASP A 339 -33.43 -3.34 -1.16
CA ASP A 339 -34.78 -3.74 -0.76
C ASP A 339 -35.24 -2.91 0.47
N PRO A 340 -36.52 -2.52 0.55
CA PRO A 340 -37.04 -1.80 1.70
C PRO A 340 -36.99 -2.67 2.95
N ALA A 341 -36.67 -2.08 4.10
CA ALA A 341 -36.68 -2.79 5.37
C ALA A 341 -38.11 -3.26 5.72
N PRO A 342 -38.28 -4.43 6.35
CA PRO A 342 -39.57 -4.86 6.89
C PRO A 342 -40.13 -3.86 7.91
N GLU A 343 -41.45 -3.90 8.14
CA GLU A 343 -42.08 -3.04 9.14
C GLU A 343 -41.42 -3.19 10.52
N ASN A 344 -41.34 -2.06 11.24
CA ASN A 344 -40.65 -1.93 12.53
C ASN A 344 -39.22 -2.51 12.58
N THR A 345 -38.48 -2.44 11.46
CA THR A 345 -37.07 -2.86 11.35
C THR A 345 -36.21 -1.67 10.90
N ARG A 346 -34.95 -1.62 11.34
CA ARG A 346 -33.91 -0.69 10.87
C ARG A 346 -32.81 -1.48 10.19
N LYS A 347 -32.36 -1.06 9.02
CA LYS A 347 -31.31 -1.73 8.26
C LYS A 347 -29.94 -1.19 8.68
N VAL A 348 -28.97 -2.10 8.85
CA VAL A 348 -27.58 -1.79 9.16
C VAL A 348 -26.72 -2.35 8.04
N ILE A 349 -26.18 -1.47 7.22
CA ILE A 349 -25.45 -1.82 6.00
C ILE A 349 -23.97 -1.77 6.32
N LEU A 350 -23.30 -2.92 6.24
CA LEU A 350 -21.89 -3.07 6.59
C LEU A 350 -21.08 -3.17 5.30
N SER A 351 -20.41 -2.09 4.88
CA SER A 351 -19.83 -1.98 3.54
C SER A 351 -18.39 -1.53 3.51
N THR A 352 -17.68 -1.89 2.43
CA THR A 352 -16.41 -1.24 2.08
C THR A 352 -16.65 0.10 1.38
N ASN A 353 -15.60 0.68 0.81
CA ASN A 353 -15.67 1.81 -0.14
C ASN A 353 -16.58 1.62 -1.38
N ILE A 354 -17.27 0.46 -1.53
CA ILE A 354 -18.30 0.27 -2.56
C ILE A 354 -19.45 1.25 -2.41
N ALA A 355 -19.87 1.55 -1.17
CA ALA A 355 -20.93 2.51 -0.90
C ALA A 355 -20.49 3.98 -1.01
N GLU A 356 -19.18 4.25 -1.10
CA GLU A 356 -18.55 5.57 -0.94
C GLU A 356 -18.74 6.52 -2.13
N THR A 357 -18.80 6.00 -3.36
CA THR A 357 -18.95 6.78 -4.61
C THR A 357 -20.19 6.33 -5.40
N SER A 358 -20.11 5.19 -6.08
CA SER A 358 -20.97 4.86 -7.22
C SER A 358 -22.31 4.18 -6.91
N ILE A 359 -22.72 4.09 -5.64
CA ILE A 359 -24.00 3.48 -5.24
C ILE A 359 -24.81 4.42 -4.34
N THR A 360 -26.06 4.67 -4.74
CA THR A 360 -27.11 5.29 -3.91
C THR A 360 -27.95 4.21 -3.26
N ILE A 361 -27.93 4.13 -1.93
CA ILE A 361 -28.84 3.26 -1.18
C ILE A 361 -29.87 4.17 -0.49
N PRO A 362 -31.18 3.93 -0.68
CA PRO A 362 -32.23 4.75 -0.07
C PRO A 362 -32.34 4.48 1.44
N GLY A 363 -32.87 5.46 2.18
CA GLY A 363 -33.17 5.37 3.61
C GLY A 363 -31.99 5.64 4.56
N ILE A 364 -30.76 5.81 4.08
CA ILE A 364 -29.59 6.10 4.93
C ILE A 364 -29.76 7.49 5.56
N LYS A 365 -29.64 7.53 6.89
CA LYS A 365 -29.62 8.76 7.70
C LYS A 365 -28.41 8.85 8.62
N TYR A 366 -27.86 7.70 9.02
CA TYR A 366 -26.72 7.62 9.92
C TYR A 366 -25.55 6.94 9.21
N VAL A 367 -24.36 7.55 9.28
CA VAL A 367 -23.12 6.97 8.79
C VAL A 367 -22.18 6.75 9.96
N ILE A 368 -21.56 5.58 10.04
CA ILE A 368 -20.45 5.28 10.94
C ILE A 368 -19.20 5.07 10.07
N ASP A 369 -18.14 5.82 10.32
CA ASP A 369 -16.89 5.78 9.58
C ASP A 369 -15.72 5.41 10.49
N CYS A 370 -15.12 4.23 10.25
CA CYS A 370 -13.92 3.79 10.97
C CYS A 370 -12.62 4.48 10.50
N GLY A 371 -12.67 5.33 9.48
CA GLY A 371 -11.48 6.06 8.99
C GLY A 371 -10.47 5.22 8.21
N LEU A 372 -10.80 3.95 7.90
CA LEU A 372 -9.90 3.00 7.26
C LEU A 372 -10.42 2.49 5.90
N ALA A 373 -9.50 2.05 5.05
CA ALA A 373 -9.76 1.31 3.81
C ALA A 373 -8.61 0.33 3.49
N LYS A 374 -8.90 -0.77 2.80
CA LYS A 374 -7.87 -1.61 2.17
C LYS A 374 -7.59 -1.11 0.75
N LEU A 375 -6.35 -0.73 0.46
CA LEU A 375 -5.89 -0.21 -0.83
C LEU A 375 -4.86 -1.16 -1.45
N ARG A 376 -4.86 -1.27 -2.78
CA ARG A 376 -3.82 -2.01 -3.51
C ARG A 376 -2.55 -1.15 -3.59
N GLY A 377 -1.42 -1.71 -3.20
CA GLY A 377 -0.09 -1.11 -3.32
C GLY A 377 0.89 -2.07 -3.98
N PHE A 378 1.57 -1.61 -5.03
CA PHE A 378 2.59 -2.33 -5.77
C PHE A 378 3.99 -1.87 -5.34
N ASN A 379 4.86 -2.82 -4.99
CA ASN A 379 6.26 -2.54 -4.72
C ASN A 379 7.10 -2.84 -5.97
N PRO A 380 7.64 -1.82 -6.69
CA PRO A 380 8.34 -2.03 -7.94
C PRO A 380 9.71 -2.73 -7.80
N LYS A 381 10.35 -2.66 -6.62
CA LYS A 381 11.61 -3.39 -6.35
C LYS A 381 11.39 -4.90 -6.26
N ILE A 382 10.21 -5.30 -5.77
CA ILE A 382 9.86 -6.70 -5.48
C ILE A 382 8.96 -7.29 -6.58
N GLY A 383 8.22 -6.46 -7.32
CA GLY A 383 7.23 -6.91 -8.30
C GLY A 383 5.95 -7.47 -7.67
N VAL A 384 5.66 -7.15 -6.40
CA VAL A 384 4.51 -7.71 -5.67
C VAL A 384 3.43 -6.67 -5.46
N GLU A 385 2.19 -7.06 -5.76
CA GLU A 385 0.98 -6.38 -5.31
C GLU A 385 0.60 -6.85 -3.90
N SER A 386 0.26 -5.89 -3.06
CA SER A 386 -0.17 -6.10 -1.68
C SER A 386 -1.48 -5.34 -1.43
N LEU A 387 -2.35 -5.89 -0.59
CA LEU A 387 -3.59 -5.23 -0.18
C LEU A 387 -3.42 -4.76 1.26
N LEU A 388 -2.97 -3.51 1.41
CA LEU A 388 -2.59 -2.92 2.70
C LEU A 388 -3.75 -2.14 3.30
N LEU A 389 -3.80 -2.11 4.63
CA LEU A 389 -4.73 -1.28 5.38
C LEU A 389 -4.14 0.13 5.48
N HIS A 390 -4.90 1.14 5.05
CA HIS A 390 -4.51 2.54 5.11
C HIS A 390 -5.62 3.38 5.77
N PRO A 391 -5.27 4.49 6.44
CA PRO A 391 -6.19 5.59 6.70
C PRO A 391 -6.81 6.10 5.39
N ILE A 392 -8.02 6.64 5.47
CA ILE A 392 -8.65 7.31 4.34
C ILE A 392 -8.17 8.75 4.17
N SER A 393 -8.41 9.33 3.00
CA SER A 393 -8.22 10.77 2.78
C SER A 393 -9.39 11.60 3.33
N LYS A 394 -9.19 12.90 3.57
CA LYS A 394 -10.26 13.83 3.93
C LYS A 394 -11.37 13.84 2.87
N SER A 395 -10.99 13.82 1.59
CA SER A 395 -11.87 13.70 0.43
C SER A 395 -12.77 12.45 0.51
N SER A 396 -12.22 11.29 0.87
CA SER A 396 -12.98 10.05 1.13
C SER A 396 -13.91 10.20 2.34
N ALA A 397 -13.43 10.74 3.47
CA ALA A 397 -14.25 10.98 4.66
C ALA A 397 -15.46 11.88 4.38
N TRP A 398 -15.29 12.92 3.56
CA TRP A 398 -16.39 13.79 3.11
C TRP A 398 -17.40 13.05 2.21
N GLN A 399 -16.95 12.20 1.29
CA GLN A 399 -17.84 11.38 0.46
C GLN A 399 -18.65 10.35 1.27
N ARG A 400 -18.05 9.78 2.32
CA ARG A 400 -18.72 8.92 3.31
C ARG A 400 -19.77 9.71 4.10
N THR A 401 -19.39 10.87 4.62
CA THR A 401 -20.28 11.82 5.33
C THR A 401 -21.50 12.17 4.48
N GLY A 402 -21.28 12.50 3.19
CA GLY A 402 -22.33 12.84 2.23
C GLY A 402 -23.36 11.73 1.95
N ARG A 403 -23.12 10.48 2.36
CA ARG A 403 -24.12 9.39 2.23
C ARG A 403 -25.33 9.57 3.15
N ALA A 404 -25.17 10.30 4.26
CA ALA A 404 -26.25 10.59 5.21
C ALA A 404 -27.20 11.72 4.76
N GLY A 405 -26.77 12.61 3.87
CA GLY A 405 -27.47 13.86 3.53
C GLY A 405 -28.31 13.84 2.25
N ARG A 406 -28.62 12.65 1.71
CA ARG A 406 -29.22 12.50 0.37
C ARG A 406 -30.73 12.63 0.34
N GLU A 407 -31.43 12.05 1.30
CA GLU A 407 -32.90 12.01 1.34
C GLU A 407 -33.50 12.84 2.48
N ALA A 408 -32.73 13.06 3.55
CA ALA A 408 -33.11 13.87 4.71
C ALA A 408 -31.83 14.38 5.42
N ALA A 409 -32.00 15.23 6.43
CA ALA A 409 -30.90 15.61 7.32
C ALA A 409 -30.40 14.39 8.11
N GLY A 410 -29.08 14.23 8.21
CA GLY A 410 -28.44 13.03 8.75
C GLY A 410 -27.26 13.32 9.69
N VAL A 411 -26.63 12.27 10.22
CA VAL A 411 -25.48 12.37 11.13
C VAL A 411 -24.38 11.40 10.72
N CYS A 412 -23.14 11.85 10.73
CA CYS A 412 -21.94 11.03 10.52
C CYS A 412 -21.12 10.93 11.81
N TYR A 413 -20.89 9.71 12.27
CA TYR A 413 -20.09 9.37 13.43
C TYR A 413 -18.73 8.84 12.96
N ARG A 414 -17.68 9.60 13.20
CA ARG A 414 -16.29 9.25 12.88
C ARG A 414 -15.63 8.64 14.11
N LEU A 415 -15.12 7.41 14.00
CA LEU A 415 -14.53 6.66 15.11
C LEU A 415 -13.05 7.03 15.36
N TYR A 416 -12.71 8.27 15.06
CA TYR A 416 -11.39 8.87 15.17
C TYR A 416 -11.54 10.33 15.63
N THR A 417 -10.49 10.86 16.24
CA THR A 417 -10.51 12.21 16.80
C THR A 417 -10.47 13.29 15.72
N GLU A 418 -10.90 14.51 16.07
CA GLU A 418 -10.81 15.63 15.14
C GLU A 418 -9.34 15.98 14.79
N GLY A 419 -8.42 15.78 15.73
CA GLY A 419 -6.97 15.89 15.49
C GLY A 419 -6.51 14.91 14.38
N ALA A 420 -6.82 13.62 14.55
CA ALA A 420 -6.50 12.60 13.56
C ALA A 420 -7.13 12.89 12.18
N PHE A 421 -8.33 13.48 12.13
CA PHE A 421 -8.95 13.92 10.87
C PHE A 421 -8.17 15.03 10.16
N ARG A 422 -7.57 15.96 10.91
CA ARG A 422 -6.76 17.06 10.35
C ARG A 422 -5.44 16.55 9.76
N GLU A 423 -4.88 15.48 10.35
CA GLU A 423 -3.66 14.81 9.91
C GLU A 423 -3.83 13.92 8.65
N LEU A 424 -5.06 13.52 8.29
CA LEU A 424 -5.30 12.74 7.08
C LEU A 424 -4.85 13.49 5.81
N GLU A 425 -4.33 12.77 4.82
CA GLU A 425 -4.07 13.33 3.49
C GLU A 425 -5.37 13.89 2.87
N ASP A 426 -5.29 15.01 2.14
CA ASP A 426 -6.50 15.65 1.60
C ASP A 426 -7.20 14.77 0.54
N ASP A 427 -6.42 14.15 -0.36
CA ASP A 427 -6.89 13.25 -1.42
C ASP A 427 -6.19 11.89 -1.38
N THR A 428 -6.83 10.87 -1.93
CA THR A 428 -6.26 9.52 -2.04
C THR A 428 -5.21 9.46 -3.16
N VAL A 429 -4.01 8.95 -2.87
CA VAL A 429 -2.96 8.71 -3.88
C VAL A 429 -3.51 7.97 -5.12
N PRO A 430 -3.31 8.50 -6.35
CA PRO A 430 -3.92 7.96 -7.57
C PRO A 430 -3.38 6.57 -7.94
N GLU A 431 -4.19 5.76 -8.63
CA GLU A 431 -3.85 4.36 -8.90
C GLU A 431 -2.55 4.20 -9.70
N ILE A 432 -2.26 5.11 -10.63
CA ILE A 432 -1.06 5.10 -11.47
C ILE A 432 0.26 5.14 -10.68
N ARG A 433 0.26 5.65 -9.44
CA ARG A 433 1.47 5.65 -8.58
C ARG A 433 1.65 4.37 -7.76
N ARG A 434 0.65 3.46 -7.73
CA ARG A 434 0.57 2.34 -6.77
C ARG A 434 0.22 0.98 -7.40
N CYS A 435 0.24 0.83 -8.71
CA CYS A 435 -0.06 -0.44 -9.43
C CYS A 435 1.08 -0.87 -10.38
N ASN A 436 1.02 -2.10 -10.90
CA ASN A 436 1.88 -2.49 -12.03
C ASN A 436 1.43 -1.77 -13.32
N LEU A 437 2.39 -1.18 -14.04
CA LEU A 437 2.16 -0.37 -15.23
C LEU A 437 2.32 -1.15 -16.55
N ALA A 438 2.71 -2.43 -16.55
CA ALA A 438 2.96 -3.20 -17.78
C ALA A 438 1.81 -3.16 -18.80
N SER A 439 0.55 -3.36 -18.35
CA SER A 439 -0.65 -3.28 -19.20
C SER A 439 -0.92 -1.86 -19.74
N ALA A 440 -0.66 -0.84 -18.92
CA ALA A 440 -0.78 0.58 -19.33
C ALA A 440 0.29 0.98 -20.35
N VAL A 441 1.55 0.61 -20.11
CA VAL A 441 2.69 0.90 -21.00
C VAL A 441 2.50 0.22 -22.36
N LEU A 442 2.04 -1.04 -22.39
CA LEU A 442 1.70 -1.74 -23.62
C LEU A 442 0.63 -1.00 -24.42
N SER A 443 -0.42 -0.51 -23.74
CA SER A 443 -1.51 0.25 -24.36
C SER A 443 -1.06 1.61 -24.91
N LEU A 444 -0.19 2.34 -24.18
CA LEU A 444 0.38 3.61 -24.65
C LEU A 444 1.28 3.40 -25.88
N LYS A 445 2.14 2.37 -25.87
CA LYS A 445 2.98 2.00 -27.02
C LYS A 445 2.14 1.59 -28.24
N ALA A 446 1.08 0.80 -28.04
CA ALA A 446 0.16 0.38 -29.10
C ALA A 446 -0.66 1.54 -29.71
N THR A 447 -0.85 2.64 -28.98
CA THR A 447 -1.46 3.88 -29.49
C THR A 447 -0.43 4.89 -30.04
N GLY A 448 0.79 4.44 -30.35
CA GLY A 448 1.82 5.25 -30.99
C GLY A 448 2.53 6.25 -30.06
N ILE A 449 2.52 6.02 -28.75
CA ILE A 449 3.33 6.81 -27.80
C ILE A 449 4.67 6.13 -27.58
N ASN A 450 5.68 6.60 -28.31
CA ASN A 450 7.03 6.04 -28.23
C ASN A 450 7.78 6.52 -26.97
N ASN A 451 7.68 7.81 -26.62
CA ASN A 451 8.28 8.33 -25.39
C ASN A 451 7.26 8.34 -24.24
N ILE A 452 7.30 7.27 -23.44
CA ILE A 452 6.44 7.10 -22.26
C ILE A 452 6.85 8.07 -21.14
N LEU A 453 8.12 8.46 -21.05
CA LEU A 453 8.63 9.34 -19.98
C LEU A 453 8.17 10.80 -20.14
N GLU A 454 7.93 11.23 -21.38
CA GLU A 454 7.41 12.56 -21.75
C GLU A 454 5.88 12.59 -21.93
N PHE A 455 5.19 11.47 -21.73
CA PHE A 455 3.73 11.46 -21.79
C PHE A 455 3.13 12.39 -20.72
N ASP A 456 2.05 13.08 -21.11
CA ASP A 456 1.40 14.09 -20.29
C ASP A 456 0.50 13.42 -19.23
N TYR A 457 1.14 12.89 -18.18
CA TYR A 457 0.44 12.37 -17.00
C TYR A 457 -0.01 13.50 -16.08
N MET A 458 -1.26 13.43 -15.62
CA MET A 458 -1.75 14.29 -14.53
C MET A 458 -0.94 14.05 -13.25
N ASP A 459 -0.72 12.79 -12.87
CA ASP A 459 0.25 12.41 -11.83
C ASP A 459 1.27 11.43 -12.41
N ARG A 460 2.52 11.89 -12.55
CA ARG A 460 3.61 11.06 -13.08
C ARG A 460 3.87 9.85 -12.15
N PRO A 461 3.95 8.61 -12.68
CA PRO A 461 4.40 7.45 -11.94
C PRO A 461 5.90 7.50 -11.64
N SER A 462 6.36 6.67 -10.70
CA SER A 462 7.80 6.58 -10.40
C SER A 462 8.59 6.04 -11.60
N ARG A 463 9.81 6.55 -11.82
CA ARG A 463 10.71 6.04 -12.88
C ARG A 463 10.99 4.54 -12.70
N ALA A 464 11.15 4.08 -11.46
CA ALA A 464 11.35 2.65 -11.16
C ALA A 464 10.15 1.79 -11.61
N SER A 465 8.92 2.26 -11.41
CA SER A 465 7.71 1.55 -11.86
C SER A 465 7.62 1.48 -13.39
N LEU A 466 8.00 2.55 -14.09
CA LEU A 466 8.01 2.57 -15.56
C LEU A 466 9.11 1.69 -16.15
N VAL A 467 10.34 1.75 -15.60
CA VAL A 467 11.45 0.87 -16.01
C VAL A 467 11.06 -0.59 -15.78
N ARG A 468 10.48 -0.92 -14.62
CA ARG A 468 10.06 -2.29 -14.32
C ARG A 468 8.98 -2.82 -15.29
N ALA A 469 8.02 -1.97 -15.67
CA ALA A 469 7.02 -2.31 -16.67
C ALA A 469 7.63 -2.54 -18.07
N LEU A 470 8.66 -1.76 -18.45
CA LEU A 470 9.40 -1.97 -19.70
C LEU A 470 10.23 -3.27 -19.67
N GLU A 471 10.93 -3.57 -18.56
CA GLU A 471 11.63 -4.83 -18.36
C GLU A 471 10.70 -6.04 -18.50
N GLU A 472 9.50 -5.97 -17.91
CA GLU A 472 8.49 -7.03 -18.00
C GLU A 472 8.02 -7.25 -19.45
N LEU A 473 7.68 -6.18 -20.17
CA LEU A 473 7.28 -6.25 -21.58
C LEU A 473 8.41 -6.72 -22.51
N TYR A 474 9.65 -6.32 -22.23
CA TYR A 474 10.83 -6.77 -22.97
C TYR A 474 11.07 -8.28 -22.74
N ALA A 475 10.98 -8.74 -21.50
CA ALA A 475 11.13 -10.16 -21.17
C ALA A 475 10.02 -11.03 -21.77
N LEU A 476 8.78 -10.51 -21.88
CA LEU A 476 7.68 -11.15 -22.59
C LEU A 476 7.82 -11.14 -24.13
N GLY A 477 8.76 -10.35 -24.67
CA GLY A 477 8.96 -10.15 -26.11
C GLY A 477 7.95 -9.19 -26.76
N ALA A 478 7.20 -8.43 -25.97
CA ALA A 478 6.22 -7.46 -26.46
C ALA A 478 6.89 -6.18 -27.03
N ILE A 479 8.09 -5.84 -26.54
CA ILE A 479 8.92 -4.76 -27.10
C ILE A 479 10.29 -5.30 -27.53
N ASP A 480 10.92 -4.61 -28.48
CA ASP A 480 12.25 -4.93 -29.00
C ASP A 480 13.39 -4.25 -28.20
N ASP A 481 14.63 -4.44 -28.65
CA ASP A 481 15.84 -3.90 -28.01
C ASP A 481 15.93 -2.36 -28.11
N LYS A 482 15.12 -1.71 -28.95
CA LYS A 482 14.98 -0.24 -29.06
C LYS A 482 13.84 0.28 -28.18
N GLY A 483 13.04 -0.62 -27.60
CA GLY A 483 11.84 -0.31 -26.84
C GLY A 483 10.60 -0.05 -27.70
N ASP A 484 10.64 -0.36 -29.00
CA ASP A 484 9.49 -0.26 -29.90
C ASP A 484 8.63 -1.53 -29.87
N LEU A 485 7.36 -1.41 -30.28
CA LEU A 485 6.38 -2.48 -30.15
C LEU A 485 6.61 -3.57 -31.22
N SER A 486 6.92 -4.79 -30.77
CA SER A 486 7.10 -5.95 -31.66
C SER A 486 5.77 -6.39 -32.28
N ASP A 487 5.80 -7.24 -33.32
CA ASP A 487 4.57 -7.78 -33.91
C ASP A 487 3.79 -8.67 -32.91
N LEU A 488 4.51 -9.37 -32.03
CA LEU A 488 3.93 -10.04 -30.87
C LEU A 488 3.29 -9.03 -29.90
N GLY A 489 3.94 -7.90 -29.64
CA GLY A 489 3.39 -6.81 -28.82
C GLY A 489 2.10 -6.20 -29.40
N LYS A 490 2.03 -6.01 -30.73
CA LYS A 490 0.81 -5.56 -31.44
C LYS A 490 -0.33 -6.56 -31.24
N GLN A 491 -0.09 -7.85 -31.47
CA GLN A 491 -1.07 -8.91 -31.21
C GLN A 491 -1.50 -8.95 -29.74
N MET A 492 -0.55 -8.80 -28.80
CA MET A 492 -0.84 -8.76 -27.36
C MET A 492 -1.75 -7.60 -26.96
N ALA A 493 -1.58 -6.43 -27.58
CA ALA A 493 -2.40 -5.23 -27.34
C ALA A 493 -3.82 -5.33 -27.91
N GLU A 494 -4.06 -6.19 -28.92
CA GLU A 494 -5.42 -6.46 -29.39
C GLU A 494 -6.27 -7.21 -28.35
N PHE A 495 -5.66 -8.05 -27.51
CA PHE A 495 -6.42 -8.79 -26.50
C PHE A 495 -6.81 -7.90 -25.31
N PRO A 496 -8.06 -7.96 -24.82
CA PRO A 496 -8.46 -7.29 -23.59
C PRO A 496 -8.02 -8.10 -22.37
N LEU A 497 -6.71 -8.35 -22.23
CA LEU A 497 -6.08 -9.21 -21.22
C LEU A 497 -4.77 -8.55 -20.74
N ASP A 498 -4.25 -9.01 -19.60
CA ASP A 498 -2.92 -8.59 -19.14
C ASP A 498 -1.81 -9.20 -20.01
N PRO A 499 -0.63 -8.54 -20.15
CA PRO A 499 0.42 -8.98 -21.07
C PRO A 499 0.85 -10.45 -20.91
N THR A 500 0.91 -10.95 -19.67
CA THR A 500 1.22 -12.35 -19.37
C THR A 500 0.19 -13.32 -19.94
N TYR A 501 -1.12 -13.04 -19.76
CA TYR A 501 -2.21 -13.84 -20.34
C TYR A 501 -2.25 -13.74 -21.86
N SER A 502 -2.06 -12.54 -22.43
CA SER A 502 -1.98 -12.36 -23.89
C SER A 502 -0.83 -13.17 -24.50
N LYS A 503 0.34 -13.20 -23.85
CA LYS A 503 1.50 -14.00 -24.29
C LYS A 503 1.19 -15.51 -24.28
N VAL A 504 0.64 -16.05 -23.19
CA VAL A 504 0.24 -17.47 -23.11
C VAL A 504 -0.80 -17.81 -24.18
N LEU A 505 -1.78 -16.94 -24.41
CA LEU A 505 -2.82 -17.16 -25.41
C LEU A 505 -2.28 -17.19 -26.85
N ILE A 506 -1.32 -16.33 -27.20
CA ILE A 506 -0.71 -16.36 -28.54
C ILE A 506 0.18 -17.61 -28.69
N GLN A 507 0.93 -17.95 -27.63
CA GLN A 507 1.85 -19.08 -27.63
C GLN A 507 1.16 -20.45 -27.72
N SER A 508 -0.13 -20.55 -27.36
CA SER A 508 -0.87 -21.82 -27.45
C SER A 508 -1.03 -22.34 -28.87
N LYS A 509 -0.85 -21.49 -29.89
CA LYS A 509 -0.78 -21.87 -31.32
C LYS A 509 0.39 -22.84 -31.59
N GLU A 510 1.54 -22.63 -30.94
CA GLU A 510 2.75 -23.45 -31.14
C GLU A 510 2.70 -24.75 -30.34
N TYR A 511 2.13 -24.73 -29.12
CA TYR A 511 1.96 -25.92 -28.28
C TYR A 511 0.70 -26.74 -28.58
N GLY A 512 -0.13 -26.31 -29.55
CA GLY A 512 -1.35 -26.98 -29.97
C GLY A 512 -2.48 -27.03 -28.93
N CYS A 513 -2.39 -26.30 -27.81
CA CYS A 513 -3.30 -26.38 -26.65
C CYS A 513 -4.26 -25.18 -26.51
N SER A 514 -4.60 -24.54 -27.64
CA SER A 514 -5.39 -23.29 -27.65
C SER A 514 -6.73 -23.40 -26.95
N LEU A 515 -7.48 -24.51 -27.10
CA LEU A 515 -8.81 -24.57 -26.52
C LEU A 515 -8.77 -24.65 -24.99
N GLU A 516 -7.85 -25.44 -24.44
CA GLU A 516 -7.63 -25.60 -23.00
C GLU A 516 -7.09 -24.30 -22.39
N VAL A 517 -6.13 -23.65 -23.07
CA VAL A 517 -5.57 -22.36 -22.64
C VAL A 517 -6.63 -21.26 -22.63
N ILE A 518 -7.44 -21.12 -23.70
CA ILE A 518 -8.56 -20.16 -23.74
C ILE A 518 -9.53 -20.44 -22.58
N ALA A 519 -9.87 -21.71 -22.31
CA ALA A 519 -10.76 -22.08 -21.23
C ALA A 519 -10.22 -21.68 -19.85
N ILE A 520 -8.94 -21.96 -19.57
CA ILE A 520 -8.31 -21.62 -18.28
C ILE A 520 -8.17 -20.11 -18.12
N ILE A 521 -7.68 -19.38 -19.14
CA ILE A 521 -7.56 -17.91 -19.11
C ILE A 521 -8.94 -17.25 -18.91
N SER A 522 -9.99 -17.80 -19.52
CA SER A 522 -11.35 -17.29 -19.34
C SER A 522 -11.88 -17.44 -17.91
N LEU A 523 -11.48 -18.50 -17.21
CA LEU A 523 -11.83 -18.73 -15.79
C LEU A 523 -10.98 -17.87 -14.86
N LEU A 524 -9.69 -17.67 -15.17
CA LEU A 524 -8.79 -16.77 -14.43
C LEU A 524 -9.13 -15.28 -14.60
N SER A 525 -9.79 -14.92 -15.71
CA SER A 525 -10.23 -13.54 -16.00
C SER A 525 -11.51 -13.10 -15.25
N VAL A 526 -12.07 -13.96 -14.40
CA VAL A 526 -13.33 -13.74 -13.67
C VAL A 526 -13.11 -14.00 -12.17
N ASP A 527 -13.90 -13.36 -11.30
CA ASP A 527 -13.90 -13.64 -9.87
C ASP A 527 -14.05 -15.15 -9.58
N SER A 528 -13.41 -15.63 -8.50
CA SER A 528 -13.35 -17.04 -8.12
C SER A 528 -14.63 -17.84 -8.41
N ILE A 529 -14.50 -18.91 -9.18
CA ILE A 529 -15.61 -19.83 -9.46
C ILE A 529 -15.98 -20.68 -8.23
N PHE A 530 -15.04 -20.87 -7.30
CA PHE A 530 -15.27 -21.57 -6.04
C PHE A 530 -15.87 -20.60 -5.02
N PHE A 531 -16.99 -21.00 -4.43
CA PHE A 531 -17.65 -20.31 -3.32
C PHE A 531 -17.45 -21.11 -2.04
N THR A 532 -17.09 -20.46 -0.94
CA THR A 532 -16.84 -21.14 0.34
C THR A 532 -17.56 -20.39 1.45
N PRO A 533 -18.81 -20.77 1.79
CA PRO A 533 -19.53 -20.18 2.92
C PRO A 533 -18.77 -20.44 4.23
N SER A 534 -18.77 -19.47 5.15
CA SER A 534 -18.25 -19.63 6.52
C SER A 534 -18.72 -20.93 7.18
N ASP A 535 -20.03 -21.16 7.14
CA ASP A 535 -20.72 -22.21 7.89
C ASP A 535 -20.61 -23.60 7.22
N LYS A 536 -20.09 -23.65 5.99
CA LYS A 536 -20.01 -24.86 5.16
C LYS A 536 -18.61 -25.10 4.57
N ARG A 537 -17.57 -24.57 5.23
CA ARG A 537 -16.16 -24.67 4.79
C ARG A 537 -15.73 -26.12 4.51
N GLU A 538 -16.10 -27.07 5.37
CA GLU A 538 -15.74 -28.48 5.21
C GLU A 538 -16.43 -29.12 4.01
N GLN A 539 -17.74 -28.94 3.87
CA GLN A 539 -18.55 -29.43 2.74
C GLN A 539 -18.05 -28.87 1.40
N ALA A 540 -17.71 -27.57 1.36
CA ALA A 540 -17.15 -26.93 0.17
C ALA A 540 -15.74 -27.47 -0.16
N SER A 541 -14.91 -27.73 0.84
CA SER A 541 -13.59 -28.36 0.67
C SER A 541 -13.70 -29.79 0.13
N GLU A 542 -14.65 -30.59 0.65
CA GLU A 542 -14.89 -31.96 0.20
C GLU A 542 -15.48 -32.01 -1.22
N ALA A 543 -16.44 -31.13 -1.54
CA ALA A 543 -16.92 -30.98 -2.91
C ALA A 543 -15.78 -30.61 -3.87
N ARG A 544 -14.87 -29.71 -3.47
CA ARG A 544 -13.74 -29.29 -4.28
C ARG A 544 -12.72 -30.41 -4.52
N LYS A 545 -12.54 -31.35 -3.59
CA LYS A 545 -11.64 -32.52 -3.77
C LYS A 545 -11.96 -33.34 -5.03
N LYS A 546 -13.24 -33.39 -5.45
CA LYS A 546 -13.69 -34.12 -6.65
C LYS A 546 -13.06 -33.62 -7.96
N PHE A 547 -12.62 -32.36 -8.01
CA PHE A 547 -12.12 -31.72 -9.23
C PHE A 547 -10.60 -31.53 -9.26
N LEU A 548 -9.90 -31.78 -8.14
CA LEU A 548 -8.47 -31.51 -7.99
C LEU A 548 -7.64 -32.32 -8.99
N HIS A 549 -6.86 -31.64 -9.83
CA HIS A 549 -5.84 -32.28 -10.64
C HIS A 549 -4.55 -32.50 -9.83
N PRO A 550 -3.85 -33.64 -9.97
CA PRO A 550 -2.57 -33.87 -9.28
C PRO A 550 -1.55 -32.75 -9.51
N ASP A 551 -1.45 -32.24 -10.74
CA ASP A 551 -0.43 -31.26 -11.17
C ASP A 551 -0.86 -29.79 -11.00
N GLY A 552 -2.04 -29.56 -10.41
CA GLY A 552 -2.36 -28.28 -9.75
C GLY A 552 -3.61 -27.54 -10.21
N ASP A 553 -3.67 -26.25 -9.85
CA ASP A 553 -4.87 -25.42 -9.90
C ASP A 553 -5.34 -25.10 -11.33
N HIS A 554 -4.43 -24.87 -12.29
CA HIS A 554 -4.79 -24.56 -13.69
C HIS A 554 -5.61 -25.68 -14.33
N LEU A 555 -5.17 -26.93 -14.13
CA LEU A 555 -5.86 -28.13 -14.63
C LEU A 555 -7.10 -28.47 -13.80
N THR A 556 -7.11 -28.12 -12.51
CA THR A 556 -8.31 -28.18 -11.65
C THR A 556 -9.44 -27.29 -12.19
N LEU A 557 -9.13 -26.08 -12.67
CA LEU A 557 -10.11 -25.20 -13.32
C LEU A 557 -10.68 -25.82 -14.61
N LEU A 558 -9.83 -26.46 -15.41
CA LEU A 558 -10.24 -27.17 -16.62
C LEU A 558 -11.17 -28.36 -16.30
N ASN A 559 -10.88 -29.13 -15.25
CA ASN A 559 -11.74 -30.23 -14.78
C ASN A 559 -13.14 -29.73 -14.37
N VAL A 560 -13.22 -28.64 -13.60
CA VAL A 560 -14.51 -28.04 -13.23
C VAL A 560 -15.34 -27.67 -14.47
N LEU A 561 -14.70 -27.12 -15.51
CA LEU A 561 -15.39 -26.74 -16.74
C LEU A 561 -15.86 -27.95 -17.56
N LYS A 562 -15.03 -29.01 -17.65
CA LYS A 562 -15.40 -30.29 -18.28
C LYS A 562 -16.66 -30.87 -17.61
N SER A 563 -16.66 -31.03 -16.29
CA SER A 563 -17.84 -31.54 -15.57
C SER A 563 -19.07 -30.62 -15.69
N TYR A 564 -18.89 -29.30 -15.70
CA TYR A 564 -19.99 -28.35 -15.94
C TYR A 564 -20.63 -28.51 -17.34
N TRP A 565 -19.85 -28.87 -18.35
CA TRP A 565 -20.35 -29.18 -19.69
C TRP A 565 -21.06 -30.53 -19.78
N GLU A 566 -20.56 -31.57 -19.09
CA GLU A 566 -21.21 -32.89 -18.99
C GLU A 566 -22.62 -32.77 -18.43
N VAL A 567 -22.79 -32.01 -17.34
CA VAL A 567 -24.11 -31.71 -16.74
C VAL A 567 -24.90 -30.61 -17.49
N LYS A 568 -24.40 -30.16 -18.65
CA LYS A 568 -25.04 -29.18 -19.55
C LYS A 568 -25.40 -27.84 -18.86
N GLY A 569 -24.62 -27.46 -17.84
CA GLY A 569 -24.77 -26.21 -17.10
C GLY A 569 -25.94 -26.17 -16.11
N ASP A 570 -26.28 -27.32 -15.51
CA ASP A 570 -27.28 -27.41 -14.46
C ASP A 570 -27.00 -26.49 -13.25
N ILE A 571 -28.06 -25.91 -12.70
CA ILE A 571 -28.02 -24.98 -11.58
C ILE A 571 -27.97 -25.71 -10.24
N GLU A 572 -28.58 -26.89 -10.13
CA GLU A 572 -28.61 -27.69 -8.91
C GLU A 572 -27.21 -28.25 -8.61
N TRP A 573 -26.59 -28.92 -9.59
CA TRP A 573 -25.21 -29.39 -9.54
C TRP A 573 -24.20 -28.30 -9.15
N CYS A 574 -24.38 -27.07 -9.63
CA CYS A 574 -23.53 -25.94 -9.22
C CYS A 574 -23.67 -25.62 -7.73
N LYS A 575 -24.89 -25.67 -7.16
CA LYS A 575 -25.11 -25.41 -5.73
C LYS A 575 -24.50 -26.53 -4.87
N GLU A 576 -24.72 -27.79 -5.25
CA GLU A 576 -24.21 -28.96 -4.53
C GLU A 576 -22.69 -28.98 -4.47
N ASN A 577 -22.03 -28.55 -5.55
CA ASN A 577 -20.56 -28.53 -5.64
C ASN A 577 -19.94 -27.16 -5.27
N PHE A 578 -20.74 -26.24 -4.70
CA PHE A 578 -20.30 -24.90 -4.26
C PHE A 578 -19.62 -24.06 -5.37
N ILE A 579 -20.13 -24.18 -6.59
CA ILE A 579 -19.65 -23.50 -7.79
C ILE A 579 -20.55 -22.32 -8.16
N ASN A 580 -19.94 -21.16 -8.40
CA ASN A 580 -20.65 -19.96 -8.81
C ASN A 580 -21.02 -20.00 -10.31
N ASN A 581 -22.22 -20.50 -10.60
CA ASN A 581 -22.80 -20.58 -11.95
C ASN A 581 -22.79 -19.24 -12.71
N ARG A 582 -22.94 -18.09 -12.03
CA ARG A 582 -22.84 -16.78 -12.68
C ARG A 582 -21.43 -16.53 -13.22
N ASN A 583 -20.41 -16.84 -12.43
CA ASN A 583 -19.01 -16.61 -12.82
C ASN A 583 -18.61 -17.56 -13.96
N ILE A 584 -19.05 -18.82 -13.95
CA ILE A 584 -18.84 -19.74 -15.09
C ILE A 584 -19.56 -19.24 -16.36
N LYS A 585 -20.78 -18.70 -16.26
CA LYS A 585 -21.47 -18.12 -17.42
C LYS A 585 -20.72 -16.93 -18.01
N ILE A 586 -20.21 -16.04 -17.15
CA ILE A 586 -19.35 -14.93 -17.58
C ILE A 586 -18.06 -15.47 -18.22
N ALA A 587 -17.40 -16.46 -17.62
CA ALA A 587 -16.21 -17.09 -18.21
C ALA A 587 -16.48 -17.73 -19.59
N LEU A 588 -17.67 -18.31 -19.81
CA LEU A 588 -18.08 -18.80 -21.13
C LEU A 588 -18.34 -17.66 -22.14
N GLU A 589 -18.88 -16.53 -21.69
CA GLU A 589 -19.03 -15.31 -22.52
C GLU A 589 -17.66 -14.68 -22.86
N VAL A 590 -16.69 -14.73 -21.93
CA VAL A 590 -15.30 -14.35 -22.15
C VAL A 590 -14.66 -15.28 -23.18
N ARG A 591 -14.78 -16.61 -23.00
CA ARG A 591 -14.28 -17.62 -23.95
C ARG A 591 -14.81 -17.39 -25.36
N ASP A 592 -16.12 -17.25 -25.51
CA ASP A 592 -16.78 -17.00 -26.81
C ASP A 592 -16.26 -15.73 -27.51
N GLN A 593 -15.72 -14.77 -26.75
CA GLN A 593 -15.13 -13.55 -27.30
C GLN A 593 -13.63 -13.67 -27.55
N LEU A 594 -12.87 -14.33 -26.66
CA LEU A 594 -11.46 -14.65 -26.90
C LEU A 594 -11.30 -15.48 -28.18
N VAL A 595 -12.19 -16.47 -28.42
CA VAL A 595 -12.25 -17.21 -29.70
C VAL A 595 -12.36 -16.26 -30.89
N ARG A 596 -13.25 -15.25 -30.86
CA ARG A 596 -13.38 -14.21 -31.92
C ARG A 596 -12.20 -13.24 -32.02
N PHE A 597 -11.32 -13.18 -31.03
CA PHE A 597 -10.03 -12.49 -31.16
C PHE A 597 -9.00 -13.41 -31.81
N CYS A 598 -8.96 -14.69 -31.41
CA CYS A 598 -8.11 -15.71 -32.03
C CYS A 598 -8.40 -15.86 -33.53
N GLU A 599 -9.69 -15.91 -33.92
CA GLU A 599 -10.14 -15.96 -35.32
C GLU A 599 -9.69 -14.74 -36.16
N ARG A 600 -9.54 -13.56 -35.55
CA ARG A 600 -9.07 -12.34 -36.25
C ARG A 600 -7.56 -12.31 -36.44
N ILE A 601 -6.81 -12.97 -35.56
CA ILE A 601 -5.34 -13.06 -35.59
C ILE A 601 -4.89 -14.37 -36.28
N ASP A 602 -5.79 -15.02 -37.03
CA ASP A 602 -5.57 -16.30 -37.73
C ASP A 602 -4.99 -17.39 -36.82
N MET A 603 -5.57 -17.55 -35.63
CA MET A 603 -5.24 -18.61 -34.68
C MET A 603 -6.39 -19.62 -34.54
N ASN A 604 -6.09 -20.90 -34.78
CA ASN A 604 -7.03 -21.99 -34.57
C ASN A 604 -7.37 -22.15 -33.07
N ALA A 605 -8.53 -21.64 -32.67
CA ALA A 605 -9.06 -21.74 -31.30
C ALA A 605 -9.52 -23.16 -30.90
N ASN A 606 -9.61 -24.10 -31.85
CA ASN A 606 -10.04 -25.48 -31.63
C ASN A 606 -8.89 -26.50 -31.55
N SER A 607 -7.64 -26.04 -31.56
CA SER A 607 -6.48 -26.91 -31.33
C SER A 607 -6.50 -27.48 -29.91
N THR A 608 -6.22 -28.78 -29.77
CA THR A 608 -6.15 -29.52 -28.51
C THR A 608 -4.85 -30.30 -28.38
N CYS A 609 -4.33 -30.40 -27.17
CA CYS A 609 -3.24 -31.32 -26.82
C CYS A 609 -3.71 -32.71 -26.36
N GLY A 610 -5.03 -32.98 -26.39
CA GLY A 610 -5.62 -34.27 -26.03
C GLY A 610 -5.39 -34.63 -24.56
N SER A 611 -4.54 -35.62 -24.31
CA SER A 611 -4.14 -36.07 -22.97
C SER A 611 -2.83 -35.47 -22.47
N ASP A 612 -2.06 -34.76 -23.30
CA ASP A 612 -0.78 -34.16 -22.90
C ASP A 612 -1.01 -32.84 -22.14
N THR A 613 -1.18 -32.95 -20.82
CA THR A 613 -1.35 -31.81 -19.92
C THR A 613 -0.07 -30.99 -19.73
N ASP A 614 1.11 -31.55 -20.02
CA ASP A 614 2.39 -30.84 -19.87
C ASP A 614 2.49 -29.70 -20.88
N ASN A 615 1.94 -29.86 -22.09
CA ASN A 615 1.96 -28.79 -23.10
C ASN A 615 1.10 -27.57 -22.68
N ILE A 616 0.07 -27.77 -21.87
CA ILE A 616 -0.68 -26.67 -21.24
C ILE A 616 0.25 -25.92 -20.26
N LEU A 617 0.94 -26.66 -19.39
CA LEU A 617 1.80 -26.07 -18.36
C LEU A 617 3.05 -25.39 -18.94
N LYS A 618 3.67 -25.97 -19.96
CA LYS A 618 4.76 -25.35 -20.76
C LYS A 618 4.28 -24.07 -21.43
N CYS A 619 3.08 -24.06 -22.01
CA CYS A 619 2.48 -22.87 -22.60
C CYS A 619 2.28 -21.76 -21.56
N PHE A 620 1.68 -22.06 -20.40
CA PHE A 620 1.57 -21.11 -19.28
C PHE A 620 2.92 -20.57 -18.83
N LEU A 621 3.96 -21.40 -18.81
CA LEU A 621 5.31 -20.99 -18.41
C LEU A 621 5.89 -19.87 -19.30
N THR A 622 5.52 -19.80 -20.59
CA THR A 622 6.04 -18.77 -21.51
C THR A 622 5.57 -17.34 -21.20
N GLY A 623 4.45 -17.17 -20.49
CA GLY A 623 4.01 -15.87 -19.96
C GLY A 623 4.23 -15.71 -18.45
N PHE A 624 4.25 -16.81 -17.69
CA PHE A 624 4.39 -16.80 -16.23
C PHE A 624 5.79 -17.16 -15.73
N PHE A 625 6.83 -17.17 -16.57
CA PHE A 625 8.21 -17.53 -16.16
C PHE A 625 8.76 -16.70 -14.99
N GLN A 626 8.40 -15.41 -14.87
CA GLN A 626 8.76 -14.59 -13.70
C GLN A 626 8.02 -15.03 -12.42
N ASN A 627 6.82 -15.56 -12.57
CA ASN A 627 5.95 -16.04 -11.51
C ASN A 627 6.18 -17.53 -11.23
N THR A 628 7.45 -17.89 -11.03
CA THR A 628 7.88 -19.25 -10.73
C THR A 628 8.67 -19.30 -9.43
N ALA A 629 8.62 -20.45 -8.75
CA ALA A 629 9.42 -20.71 -7.56
C ALA A 629 9.95 -22.14 -7.56
N LEU A 630 11.16 -22.33 -7.03
CA LEU A 630 11.86 -23.61 -6.97
C LEU A 630 11.98 -24.08 -5.52
N LEU A 631 11.78 -25.39 -5.32
CA LEU A 631 11.94 -26.03 -4.02
C LEU A 631 13.42 -26.00 -3.61
N GLN A 632 13.70 -25.46 -2.44
CA GLN A 632 15.02 -25.41 -1.83
C GLN A 632 15.29 -26.67 -0.98
N PRO A 633 16.55 -27.01 -0.68
CA PRO A 633 16.89 -28.20 0.13
C PRO A 633 16.29 -28.21 1.55
N ASP A 634 15.97 -27.04 2.10
CA ASP A 634 15.28 -26.89 3.40
C ASP A 634 13.77 -27.20 3.33
N GLY A 635 13.23 -27.39 2.12
CA GLY A 635 11.81 -27.62 1.87
C GLY A 635 10.96 -26.35 1.73
N SER A 636 11.58 -25.16 1.71
CA SER A 636 10.93 -23.90 1.35
C SER A 636 10.87 -23.72 -0.17
N TYR A 637 9.95 -22.89 -0.67
CA TYR A 637 9.96 -22.47 -2.08
C TYR A 637 10.57 -21.07 -2.18
N LYS A 638 11.47 -20.87 -3.14
CA LYS A 638 12.10 -19.57 -3.42
C LYS A 638 11.71 -19.08 -4.82
N SER A 639 11.18 -17.87 -4.93
CA SER A 639 10.82 -17.24 -6.21
C SER A 639 12.06 -17.06 -7.09
N VAL A 640 11.94 -17.39 -8.37
CA VAL A 640 13.03 -17.29 -9.36
C VAL A 640 13.37 -15.82 -9.67
N ALA A 641 12.36 -14.99 -9.91
CA ALA A 641 12.56 -13.57 -10.22
C ALA A 641 12.94 -12.72 -8.99
N GLY A 642 12.28 -12.95 -7.85
CA GLY A 642 12.45 -12.11 -6.65
C GLY A 642 13.45 -12.65 -5.61
N SER A 643 13.91 -13.90 -5.72
CA SER A 643 14.67 -14.60 -4.68
C SER A 643 14.00 -14.67 -3.29
N GLN A 644 12.69 -14.40 -3.20
CA GLN A 644 11.94 -14.39 -1.94
C GLN A 644 11.40 -15.76 -1.56
N LEU A 645 11.32 -16.02 -0.25
CA LEU A 645 10.68 -17.22 0.30
C LEU A 645 9.15 -17.10 0.20
N VAL A 646 8.53 -18.02 -0.52
CA VAL A 646 7.08 -18.07 -0.77
C VAL A 646 6.45 -19.34 -0.20
N LYS A 647 5.16 -19.29 0.13
CA LYS A 647 4.38 -20.43 0.61
C LYS A 647 3.17 -20.67 -0.26
N ILE A 648 2.87 -21.93 -0.56
CA ILE A 648 1.64 -22.30 -1.28
C ILE A 648 0.44 -21.95 -0.40
N HIS A 649 -0.54 -21.23 -0.96
CA HIS A 649 -1.75 -20.85 -0.26
C HIS A 649 -2.59 -22.09 0.12
N PRO A 650 -3.18 -22.17 1.34
CA PRO A 650 -3.95 -23.34 1.78
C PRO A 650 -5.12 -23.74 0.87
N GLY A 651 -5.65 -22.79 0.10
CA GLY A 651 -6.70 -23.02 -0.88
C GLY A 651 -6.24 -23.57 -2.24
N SER A 652 -5.01 -24.07 -2.38
CA SER A 652 -4.47 -24.65 -3.63
C SER A 652 -4.49 -26.17 -3.62
N ALA A 653 -4.70 -26.79 -4.79
CA ALA A 653 -4.51 -28.23 -5.03
C ALA A 653 -3.08 -28.73 -4.69
N MET A 654 -2.09 -27.82 -4.72
CA MET A 654 -0.69 -28.10 -4.44
C MET A 654 -0.31 -27.94 -2.96
N PHE A 655 -1.25 -27.55 -2.08
CA PHE A 655 -0.95 -27.35 -0.66
C PHE A 655 -0.49 -28.66 0.00
N GLY A 656 0.65 -28.60 0.70
CA GLY A 656 1.30 -29.77 1.31
C GLY A 656 2.13 -30.64 0.36
N LYS A 657 2.02 -30.47 -0.96
CA LYS A 657 2.86 -31.18 -1.93
C LYS A 657 4.24 -30.54 -2.07
N ARG A 658 5.26 -31.37 -2.23
CA ARG A 658 6.63 -30.97 -2.57
C ARG A 658 6.92 -31.43 -3.99
N VAL A 659 7.07 -30.47 -4.90
CA VAL A 659 7.45 -30.68 -6.30
C VAL A 659 8.65 -29.80 -6.61
N GLU A 660 9.45 -30.17 -7.62
CA GLU A 660 10.72 -29.49 -7.96
C GLU A 660 10.54 -27.98 -8.19
N GLY A 661 9.62 -27.62 -9.09
CA GLY A 661 9.23 -26.25 -9.36
C GLY A 661 7.73 -26.05 -9.35
N ILE A 662 7.32 -24.81 -9.12
CA ILE A 662 5.93 -24.36 -9.23
C ILE A 662 5.83 -23.09 -10.08
N VAL A 663 4.76 -23.01 -10.89
CA VAL A 663 4.27 -21.76 -11.51
C VAL A 663 3.05 -21.28 -10.75
N TYR A 664 2.88 -19.98 -10.59
CA TYR A 664 1.75 -19.37 -9.89
C TYR A 664 1.15 -18.18 -10.67
N ASN A 665 -0.15 -17.92 -10.52
CA ASN A 665 -0.77 -16.74 -11.12
C ASN A 665 -0.47 -15.47 -10.31
N GLU A 666 -0.71 -15.53 -9.00
CA GLU A 666 -0.62 -14.37 -8.10
C GLU A 666 0.33 -14.64 -6.93
N LEU A 667 1.11 -13.61 -6.56
CA LEU A 667 1.90 -13.57 -5.33
C LEU A 667 1.30 -12.48 -4.43
N VAL A 668 0.65 -12.92 -3.34
CA VAL A 668 -0.08 -12.05 -2.41
C VAL A 668 0.67 -11.97 -1.08
N PHE A 669 0.96 -10.76 -0.61
CA PHE A 669 1.45 -10.55 0.74
C PHE A 669 0.28 -10.34 1.72
N THR A 670 0.26 -11.09 2.82
CA THR A 670 -0.64 -10.86 3.96
C THR A 670 0.19 -10.69 5.24
N THR A 671 0.37 -11.77 6.02
CA THR A 671 1.41 -11.86 7.07
C THR A 671 2.67 -12.55 6.56
N LYS A 672 2.57 -13.28 5.44
CA LYS A 672 3.62 -14.01 4.75
C LYS A 672 3.35 -13.92 3.24
N HIS A 673 4.36 -14.20 2.42
CA HIS A 673 4.22 -14.29 0.97
C HIS A 673 3.51 -15.59 0.59
N TYR A 674 2.30 -15.49 0.06
CA TYR A 674 1.49 -16.62 -0.40
C TYR A 674 1.32 -16.62 -1.91
N VAL A 675 1.62 -17.75 -2.56
CA VAL A 675 1.35 -17.97 -3.99
C VAL A 675 0.00 -18.65 -4.20
N ARG A 676 -0.75 -18.19 -5.21
CA ARG A 676 -2.10 -18.66 -5.57
C ARG A 676 -2.17 -19.06 -7.04
N GLY A 677 -3.06 -20.01 -7.35
CA GLY A 677 -3.18 -20.57 -8.70
C GLY A 677 -1.93 -21.35 -9.06
N VAL A 678 -1.60 -22.36 -8.26
CA VAL A 678 -0.29 -23.04 -8.29
C VAL A 678 -0.38 -24.33 -9.09
N SER A 679 0.56 -24.52 -10.02
CA SER A 679 0.77 -25.78 -10.74
C SER A 679 2.22 -26.23 -10.69
N ALA A 680 2.44 -27.54 -10.78
CA ALA A 680 3.78 -28.14 -10.84
C ALA A 680 4.44 -27.82 -12.19
N ILE A 681 5.77 -27.63 -12.18
CA ILE A 681 6.61 -27.54 -13.37
C ILE A 681 7.94 -28.26 -13.13
N GLN A 682 8.56 -28.74 -14.21
CA GLN A 682 9.93 -29.25 -14.19
C GLN A 682 10.91 -28.08 -14.35
N SER A 683 12.03 -28.07 -13.62
CA SER A 683 13.01 -26.98 -13.68
C SER A 683 13.59 -26.78 -15.09
N ALA A 684 13.78 -27.88 -15.82
CA ALA A 684 14.31 -27.92 -17.18
C ALA A 684 13.43 -27.18 -18.22
N TRP A 685 12.15 -26.90 -17.92
CA TRP A 685 11.29 -26.16 -18.84
C TRP A 685 11.55 -24.64 -18.81
N LEU A 686 12.13 -24.10 -17.73
CA LEU A 686 12.33 -22.66 -17.55
C LEU A 686 13.21 -22.03 -18.66
N PRO A 687 14.42 -22.56 -18.98
CA PRO A 687 15.27 -21.97 -20.01
C PRO A 687 14.67 -22.09 -21.42
N LEU A 688 13.85 -23.12 -21.65
CA LEU A 688 13.16 -23.33 -22.93
C LEU A 688 11.98 -22.37 -23.12
N ALA A 689 11.25 -22.06 -22.06
CA ALA A 689 10.09 -21.18 -22.09
C ALA A 689 10.44 -19.69 -22.22
N ALA A 690 11.60 -19.26 -21.67
CA ALA A 690 12.04 -17.87 -21.71
C ALA A 690 13.57 -17.75 -21.93
N PRO A 691 14.10 -18.16 -23.09
CA PRO A 691 15.55 -18.22 -23.34
C PRO A 691 16.23 -16.86 -23.23
N LYS A 692 15.59 -15.76 -23.67
CA LYS A 692 16.14 -14.40 -23.49
C LYS A 692 16.36 -14.05 -22.00
N TYR A 693 15.42 -14.43 -21.14
CA TYR A 693 15.49 -14.13 -19.71
C TYR A 693 16.56 -14.98 -19.02
N PHE A 694 16.54 -16.30 -19.24
CA PHE A 694 17.45 -17.23 -18.57
C PHE A 694 18.86 -17.24 -19.14
N ASN A 695 19.07 -17.02 -20.45
CA ASN A 695 20.40 -16.91 -21.03
C ASN A 695 21.10 -15.62 -20.58
N ASN A 696 20.37 -14.50 -20.43
CA ASN A 696 20.94 -13.29 -19.84
C ASN A 696 21.33 -13.51 -18.37
N PHE A 697 20.51 -14.25 -17.61
CA PHE A 697 20.83 -14.69 -16.24
C PHE A 697 22.07 -15.59 -16.17
N GLN A 698 22.26 -16.50 -17.13
CA GLN A 698 23.45 -17.37 -17.21
C GLN A 698 24.69 -16.60 -17.68
N GLN A 699 24.58 -15.68 -18.63
CA GLN A 699 25.69 -14.83 -19.07
C GLN A 699 26.15 -13.87 -17.96
N GLN A 700 25.22 -13.37 -17.14
CA GLN A 700 25.53 -12.62 -15.90
C GLN A 700 26.27 -13.46 -14.85
N GLN A 701 26.20 -14.79 -14.91
CA GLN A 701 26.94 -15.71 -14.04
C GLN A 701 28.22 -16.28 -14.68
N GLN A 702 28.44 -16.09 -15.98
CA GLN A 702 29.55 -16.71 -16.73
C GLN A 702 30.45 -15.75 -17.52
N THR A 703 30.14 -14.45 -17.57
CA THR A 703 31.08 -13.43 -18.06
C THR A 703 31.34 -12.36 -17.00
N PRO A 704 32.61 -11.98 -16.74
CA PRO A 704 32.89 -10.78 -15.98
C PRO A 704 32.39 -9.59 -16.80
N GLN A 705 31.32 -8.94 -16.34
CA GLN A 705 30.66 -7.90 -17.11
C GLN A 705 31.63 -6.74 -17.40
N ARG A 706 31.81 -6.43 -18.69
CA ARG A 706 32.37 -5.16 -19.11
C ARG A 706 31.40 -4.05 -18.67
N ILE A 707 31.86 -3.22 -17.74
CA ILE A 707 31.13 -2.02 -17.31
C ILE A 707 31.05 -1.08 -18.51
N PHE A 708 29.84 -0.91 -19.06
CA PHE A 708 29.56 0.23 -19.94
C PHE A 708 29.60 1.50 -19.10
N HIS A 709 30.53 2.40 -19.42
CA HIS A 709 30.67 3.70 -18.78
C HIS A 709 29.49 4.62 -19.16
N PRO A 710 28.74 5.18 -18.20
CA PRO A 710 28.01 6.42 -18.40
C PRO A 710 28.86 7.57 -17.88
N GLN A 711 29.83 8.02 -18.69
CA GLN A 711 30.37 9.38 -18.52
C GLN A 711 29.42 10.36 -19.21
N VAL A 712 28.51 10.99 -18.45
CA VAL A 712 28.19 12.44 -18.51
C VAL A 712 27.46 12.76 -17.21
N ALA A 713 28.08 13.55 -16.34
CA ALA A 713 27.41 14.20 -15.23
C ALA A 713 26.90 15.57 -15.66
N TYR A 714 25.69 15.94 -15.23
CA TYR A 714 25.17 17.32 -15.23
C TYR A 714 24.13 17.47 -14.08
N PRO A 715 23.83 18.69 -13.60
CA PRO A 715 23.65 18.95 -12.16
C PRO A 715 22.25 19.54 -11.86
N ILE A 716 22.11 20.32 -10.76
CA ILE A 716 21.01 21.29 -10.45
C ILE A 716 19.75 20.57 -9.89
N MET A 717 19.18 20.80 -8.69
CA MET A 717 19.27 21.79 -7.59
C MET A 717 19.23 21.06 -6.22
N SER A 718 19.68 21.53 -5.04
CA SER A 718 20.08 22.84 -4.47
C SER A 718 19.00 23.93 -4.40
N ASN A 719 18.08 23.85 -3.43
CA ASN A 719 17.41 25.03 -2.84
C ASN A 719 16.71 24.72 -1.49
N ILE A 720 17.50 24.34 -0.48
CA ILE A 720 17.75 25.15 0.73
C ILE A 720 19.24 24.88 1.04
N MET A 721 20.06 25.93 1.17
CA MET A 721 21.47 25.81 1.53
C MET A 721 21.65 25.90 3.05
N PRO A 722 21.89 24.80 3.78
CA PRO A 722 22.98 24.83 4.75
C PRO A 722 24.28 25.00 3.94
N SER A 723 25.20 25.86 4.39
CA SER A 723 26.44 26.18 3.66
C SER A 723 27.23 24.95 3.19
N GLU A 724 28.09 25.13 2.18
CA GLU A 724 28.98 24.08 1.66
C GLU A 724 30.05 23.61 2.68
N ARG A 725 30.03 24.13 3.92
CA ARG A 725 30.81 23.63 5.08
C ARG A 725 29.96 22.95 6.17
N THR A 726 28.63 23.01 6.11
CA THR A 726 27.76 22.42 7.16
C THR A 726 27.64 20.88 7.14
N GLN A 727 28.56 20.17 6.49
CA GLN A 727 28.60 18.70 6.47
C GLN A 727 29.53 18.13 7.56
N GLY A 728 29.21 18.36 8.85
CA GLY A 728 29.97 17.75 9.97
C GLY A 728 29.87 18.45 11.33
N VAL A 729 29.29 19.65 11.39
CA VAL A 729 29.17 20.62 12.51
C VAL A 729 28.49 20.13 13.81
N PHE A 730 28.32 18.82 13.99
CA PHE A 730 27.84 18.24 15.22
C PHE A 730 28.78 17.10 15.61
N SER A 731 29.25 17.12 16.87
CA SER A 731 29.45 15.84 17.58
C SER A 731 28.24 14.95 17.23
N THR A 732 28.47 13.68 16.92
CA THR A 732 27.37 12.84 16.39
C THR A 732 26.21 12.70 17.39
N TYR A 733 26.42 13.09 18.65
CA TYR A 733 25.43 13.11 19.71
C TYR A 733 24.31 14.17 19.50
N PRO A 734 24.56 15.49 19.39
CA PRO A 734 23.50 16.47 19.03
C PRO A 734 22.80 16.19 17.68
N ALA A 735 23.45 15.52 16.71
CA ALA A 735 22.78 15.05 15.51
C ALA A 735 21.80 13.89 15.78
N ARG A 736 22.16 12.98 16.70
CA ARG A 736 21.29 11.89 17.19
C ARG A 736 20.03 12.45 17.85
N LEU A 737 20.19 13.42 18.77
CA LEU A 737 19.09 14.08 19.49
C LEU A 737 18.10 14.81 18.55
N LYS A 738 18.59 15.42 17.46
CA LYS A 738 17.73 16.11 16.47
C LYS A 738 16.86 15.19 15.62
N HIS A 739 17.18 13.90 15.56
CA HIS A 739 16.47 12.91 14.73
C HIS A 739 15.80 11.80 15.57
N SER A 740 15.81 11.93 16.90
CA SER A 740 15.24 10.96 17.83
C SER A 740 14.02 11.53 18.55
N ASP A 741 12.83 11.34 17.98
CA ASP A 741 11.57 11.45 18.75
C ASP A 741 11.42 10.27 19.74
N ASP A 742 12.17 9.18 19.53
CA ASP A 742 12.32 8.05 20.46
C ASP A 742 13.67 8.10 21.19
N ASN A 743 13.64 8.15 22.53
CA ASN A 743 14.82 8.23 23.41
C ASN A 743 15.96 7.29 22.98
N ALA A 744 17.14 7.87 22.74
CA ALA A 744 18.29 7.15 22.20
C ALA A 744 18.80 6.03 23.13
N LEU A 745 18.71 4.78 22.64
CA LEU A 745 19.61 3.66 22.95
C LEU A 745 20.04 3.49 24.43
N LEU A 746 19.07 3.43 25.35
CA LEU A 746 19.28 2.79 26.65
C LEU A 746 18.64 1.39 26.73
N LEU A 747 19.40 0.49 27.35
CA LEU A 747 19.11 -0.87 27.81
C LEU A 747 17.71 -1.46 27.51
N PRO A 748 17.62 -2.65 26.88
CA PRO A 748 16.42 -3.47 26.98
C PRO A 748 16.06 -3.69 28.46
N GLY A 749 14.77 -3.55 28.80
CA GLY A 749 14.25 -3.75 30.17
C GLY A 749 14.48 -5.16 30.77
N SER A 750 15.13 -6.07 30.03
CA SER A 750 15.62 -7.35 30.49
C SER A 750 17.00 -7.30 31.19
N TYR A 751 17.73 -6.18 31.13
CA TYR A 751 19.10 -6.08 31.70
C TYR A 751 19.18 -5.71 33.18
N VAL A 752 18.05 -5.53 33.87
CA VAL A 752 18.00 -5.58 35.34
C VAL A 752 17.61 -7.00 35.75
N THR A 753 18.60 -7.83 36.05
CA THR A 753 18.42 -9.22 36.45
C THR A 753 17.67 -9.32 37.79
N LYS A 754 16.37 -9.63 37.74
CA LYS A 754 15.61 -10.02 38.94
C LYS A 754 16.05 -11.41 39.42
N LYS A 755 16.46 -11.44 40.71
CA LYS A 755 16.67 -12.59 41.62
C LYS A 755 18.09 -13.14 41.74
N THR A 756 18.71 -12.82 42.88
CA THR A 756 19.10 -13.86 43.85
C THR A 756 18.48 -13.53 45.21
N ARG A 757 18.02 -14.56 45.92
CA ARG A 757 17.52 -14.45 47.30
C ARG A 757 18.71 -14.53 48.25
N PHE A 758 18.73 -13.69 49.29
CA PHE A 758 19.07 -14.19 50.62
C PHE A 758 17.79 -14.24 51.47
N ARG A 759 17.74 -15.17 52.42
CA ARG A 759 16.54 -15.56 53.15
C ARG A 759 16.91 -15.77 54.61
N GLY A 760 16.05 -15.27 55.49
CA GLY A 760 16.17 -15.41 56.94
C GLY A 760 16.53 -14.08 57.60
N ASN A 761 15.97 -13.74 58.75
CA ASN A 761 14.84 -14.38 59.46
C ASN A 761 14.29 -13.36 60.47
N GLU A 762 13.06 -13.59 60.96
CA GLU A 762 12.51 -13.00 62.21
C GLU A 762 12.38 -11.45 62.25
N SER A 763 11.39 -10.80 62.83
CA SER A 763 9.99 -11.05 63.23
C SER A 763 9.59 -9.83 64.09
N GLU A 764 8.29 -9.67 64.35
CA GLU A 764 7.69 -8.76 65.35
C GLU A 764 7.45 -7.29 64.93
N ASP A 765 6.37 -6.77 65.51
CA ASP A 765 5.69 -5.51 65.23
C ASP A 765 6.15 -4.39 66.21
N GLU A 766 5.34 -3.33 66.29
CA GLU A 766 5.42 -2.14 67.16
C GLU A 766 6.36 -1.02 66.66
N PHE A 767 5.85 0.14 66.22
CA PHE A 767 5.11 1.26 66.88
C PHE A 767 6.03 2.38 67.41
N ASP A 768 5.66 3.62 67.07
CA ASP A 768 5.95 4.87 67.79
C ASP A 768 7.41 5.38 67.94
N GLN A 769 7.75 6.53 67.31
CA GLN A 769 7.73 7.87 67.96
C GLN A 769 8.41 9.03 67.20
N MET A 770 7.74 10.19 67.25
CA MET A 770 8.22 11.56 67.55
C MET A 770 9.00 12.48 66.56
N MET A 771 8.42 13.70 66.44
CA MET A 771 8.99 15.06 66.42
C MET A 771 9.81 15.54 65.19
N GLU A 772 9.32 16.56 64.46
CA GLU A 772 9.68 18.02 64.53
C GLU A 772 10.88 18.34 63.58
N GLU A 773 11.04 19.51 62.95
CA GLU A 773 10.42 20.84 63.10
C GLU A 773 10.57 21.70 61.80
N SER A 774 9.78 22.78 61.68
CA SER A 774 9.97 24.04 60.89
C SER A 774 10.13 24.06 59.34
N ASP A 775 9.14 24.67 58.65
CA ASP A 775 9.14 26.00 57.96
C ASP A 775 10.29 26.38 56.97
N ASP A 776 10.19 27.25 55.94
CA ASP A 776 9.13 27.94 55.14
C ASP A 776 9.87 28.72 53.99
N GLU A 777 9.33 29.26 52.88
CA GLU A 777 8.00 29.29 52.23
C GLU A 777 8.21 29.22 50.67
N ASP A 778 7.37 29.86 49.83
CA ASP A 778 7.22 29.62 48.37
C ASP A 778 7.56 30.81 47.40
N GLU A 779 7.38 30.54 46.10
CA GLU A 779 7.55 31.37 44.90
C GLU A 779 6.34 32.29 44.56
N ASP A 780 6.64 33.55 44.14
CA ASP A 780 6.15 34.27 42.93
C ASP A 780 4.65 34.65 42.67
N MET A 781 4.40 35.96 42.38
CA MET A 781 3.71 36.51 41.16
C MET A 781 2.89 37.83 41.31
N SER A 782 3.25 38.80 40.43
CA SER A 782 2.46 39.83 39.70
C SER A 782 1.57 40.90 40.38
N GLU A 783 1.93 42.17 40.11
CA GLU A 783 1.10 43.33 39.64
C GLU A 783 -0.16 43.78 40.45
N GLU A 784 -0.48 45.06 40.70
CA GLU A 784 -0.08 46.33 40.03
C GLU A 784 -0.32 47.59 40.93
N ASN A 785 0.45 48.67 40.69
CA ASN A 785 0.14 50.11 40.91
C ASN A 785 0.00 50.80 42.31
N ASN A 786 0.97 51.70 42.57
CA ASN A 786 0.90 53.07 43.15
C ASN A 786 0.67 53.35 44.66
N ASP A 787 1.79 53.62 45.34
CA ASP A 787 2.11 54.74 46.25
C ASP A 787 1.15 55.22 47.37
N ASP A 788 1.66 54.98 48.59
CA ASP A 788 1.87 55.96 49.66
C ASP A 788 0.66 56.63 50.38
N SER A 789 0.17 55.96 51.44
CA SER A 789 0.80 56.11 52.78
C SER A 789 -0.15 56.19 54.00
N LYS A 790 0.28 55.48 55.05
CA LYS A 790 0.14 55.78 56.50
C LYS A 790 -1.25 55.79 57.17
N LYS A 791 -1.46 54.67 57.89
CA LYS A 791 -1.41 54.55 59.37
C LYS A 791 -2.71 54.37 60.16
N ASN A 792 -2.56 53.50 61.16
CA ASN A 792 -3.25 53.40 62.44
C ASN A 792 -4.69 52.88 62.45
N SER A 793 -5.15 52.16 63.49
CA SER A 793 -4.46 51.29 64.48
C SER A 793 -5.52 50.72 65.44
N GLY A 794 -5.57 49.39 65.61
CA GLY A 794 -6.29 48.74 66.71
C GLY A 794 -7.83 48.86 66.69
N ASP A 795 -8.56 48.12 67.52
CA ASP A 795 -8.11 46.97 68.33
C ASP A 795 -9.28 46.01 68.62
N ASN A 796 -8.90 44.78 68.97
CA ASN A 796 -9.67 43.65 69.48
C ASN A 796 -11.08 43.90 70.10
N THR A 797 -11.99 42.95 69.87
CA THR A 797 -12.43 42.03 70.97
C THR A 797 -12.92 40.68 70.43
N ASN A 798 -12.58 39.62 71.16
CA ASN A 798 -12.82 38.23 70.80
C ASN A 798 -14.25 37.74 71.08
N ALA A 799 -14.74 36.83 70.23
CA ALA A 799 -15.52 35.66 70.61
C ALA A 799 -15.35 34.57 69.53
N THR A 800 -14.40 33.65 69.67
CA THR A 800 -14.71 32.24 70.00
C THR A 800 -15.88 31.67 69.18
N SER A 801 -15.64 30.98 68.06
CA SER A 801 -15.00 29.66 68.06
C SER A 801 -13.89 29.46 66.99
N ASN A 802 -12.65 29.61 67.42
CA ASN A 802 -11.44 29.02 66.82
C ASN A 802 -11.33 27.54 67.24
N ALA A 803 -10.55 26.65 66.63
CA ALA A 803 -9.74 26.62 65.40
C ALA A 803 -9.54 25.10 65.09
N ALA A 804 -9.48 24.60 63.85
CA ALA A 804 -8.38 24.76 62.89
C ALA A 804 -7.01 24.31 63.42
N THR A 805 -6.49 23.21 62.89
CA THR A 805 -5.06 22.93 62.74
C THR A 805 -4.88 22.06 61.50
N VAL A 806 -3.96 22.47 60.62
CA VAL A 806 -3.59 21.76 59.39
C VAL A 806 -2.16 21.25 59.56
N ALA A 807 -1.89 19.99 59.19
CA ALA A 807 -0.60 19.59 58.64
C ALA A 807 -0.69 18.22 57.94
N THR A 808 -0.13 18.15 56.72
CA THR A 808 0.50 16.98 56.06
C THR A 808 -0.19 15.61 56.03
N THR A 809 -0.46 15.08 54.82
CA THR A 809 0.26 13.91 54.22
C THR A 809 -0.36 13.50 52.87
N ALA A 810 0.36 12.66 52.11
CA ALA A 810 0.06 12.36 50.71
C ALA A 810 -0.74 11.06 50.46
N ALA A 811 -1.51 11.10 49.38
CA ALA A 811 -1.71 10.04 48.37
C ALA A 811 -2.51 8.74 48.65
N ALA A 812 -3.15 8.31 47.55
CA ALA A 812 -3.38 6.94 47.07
C ALA A 812 -4.65 6.15 47.47
N ALA A 813 -5.57 6.05 46.50
CA ALA A 813 -6.37 4.85 46.20
C ALA A 813 -6.91 4.97 44.75
N ALA A 814 -7.01 3.92 43.92
CA ALA A 814 -6.33 2.63 43.90
C ALA A 814 -6.43 2.06 42.46
N ALA A 815 -5.35 1.50 41.91
CA ALA A 815 -5.38 0.79 40.63
C ALA A 815 -4.32 -0.33 40.60
N ALA A 816 -4.67 -1.50 40.06
CA ALA A 816 -3.76 -2.61 39.84
C ALA A 816 -4.36 -3.62 38.81
N PRO A 817 -3.52 -4.42 38.11
CA PRO A 817 -2.26 -4.00 37.49
C PRO A 817 -1.98 -4.66 36.12
N SER A 818 -1.18 -4.00 35.26
CA SER A 818 -0.41 -4.69 34.21
C SER A 818 0.96 -4.03 33.92
N VAL A 819 1.90 -4.28 34.83
CA VAL A 819 3.37 -4.32 34.61
C VAL A 819 4.02 -3.12 33.91
N ALA A 820 4.09 -1.99 34.61
CA ALA A 820 5.16 -1.00 34.40
C ALA A 820 6.48 -1.46 35.05
N ALA A 821 7.60 -0.85 34.65
CA ALA A 821 8.88 -0.98 35.36
C ALA A 821 8.82 -0.28 36.74
N PRO A 822 9.58 -0.73 37.76
CA PRO A 822 9.62 -0.05 39.05
C PRO A 822 10.34 1.31 38.95
N PRO A 823 9.91 2.32 39.73
CA PRO A 823 10.61 3.61 39.80
C PRO A 823 11.98 3.50 40.48
N PRO A 824 12.90 4.47 40.26
CA PRO A 824 14.18 4.53 40.95
C PRO A 824 14.02 4.79 42.47
N PRO A 825 15.10 4.58 43.27
CA PRO A 825 15.08 4.81 44.73
C PRO A 825 14.75 6.24 45.12
N ALA A 826 14.27 6.44 46.36
CA ALA A 826 13.73 7.72 46.83
C ALA A 826 14.74 8.89 46.91
N ASP A 827 16.04 8.61 47.00
CA ASP A 827 17.10 9.63 47.06
C ASP A 827 17.47 10.23 45.68
N TRP A 828 16.60 10.06 44.68
CA TRP A 828 16.82 10.53 43.31
C TRP A 828 16.07 11.85 43.08
N PRO A 829 16.78 13.00 42.90
CA PRO A 829 16.11 14.28 42.67
C PRO A 829 15.31 14.25 41.38
N LYS A 830 14.03 14.60 41.44
CA LYS A 830 13.19 14.82 40.25
C LYS A 830 13.59 16.14 39.59
N LEU A 831 14.45 16.09 38.58
CA LEU A 831 14.69 17.26 37.73
C LEU A 831 13.46 17.53 36.87
N ILE A 832 12.79 18.64 37.10
CA ILE A 832 11.78 19.15 36.17
C ILE A 832 12.51 19.53 34.87
N ARG A 833 12.15 18.90 33.74
CA ARG A 833 12.71 19.22 32.42
C ARG A 833 12.34 20.65 31.99
N LYS A 834 13.12 21.64 32.42
CA LYS A 834 13.25 22.90 31.67
C LYS A 834 13.82 22.55 30.29
N LYS A 835 13.24 23.09 29.21
CA LYS A 835 13.87 23.02 27.88
C LYS A 835 15.24 23.66 27.98
N ASN A 836 16.28 22.95 27.56
CA ASN A 836 17.62 23.52 27.51
C ASN A 836 17.70 24.54 26.36
N ASP A 837 17.54 25.82 26.69
CA ASP A 837 17.65 26.95 25.76
C ASP A 837 19.10 27.24 25.34
N THR A 838 19.87 26.21 24.99
CA THR A 838 21.12 26.36 24.21
C THR A 838 20.79 26.52 22.73
N VAL A 839 20.03 27.56 22.40
CA VAL A 839 19.79 28.00 21.02
C VAL A 839 21.06 28.67 20.53
N TYR A 840 21.95 27.91 19.91
CA TYR A 840 23.09 28.46 19.17
C TYR A 840 22.56 29.47 18.14
N SER A 841 23.07 30.71 18.17
CA SER A 841 22.63 31.70 17.20
C SER A 841 23.07 31.28 15.79
N SER A 842 22.41 31.83 14.76
CA SER A 842 22.81 31.60 13.37
C SER A 842 24.24 32.11 13.07
N LEU A 843 24.78 32.99 13.92
CA LEU A 843 26.18 33.43 13.86
C LEU A 843 27.12 32.42 14.52
N ASP A 844 26.74 31.82 15.64
CA ASP A 844 27.53 30.79 16.33
C ASP A 844 27.60 29.52 15.48
N LEU A 845 26.48 29.06 14.92
CA LEU A 845 26.43 27.92 14.01
C LEU A 845 27.33 28.11 12.78
N ARG A 846 27.47 29.34 12.28
CA ARG A 846 28.41 29.66 11.18
C ARG A 846 29.86 29.54 11.63
N LYS A 847 30.22 30.13 12.78
CA LYS A 847 31.58 30.03 13.35
C LYS A 847 31.98 28.58 13.62
N ILE A 848 31.09 27.78 14.23
CA ILE A 848 31.34 26.36 14.48
C ILE A 848 31.53 25.61 13.15
N SER A 849 30.79 25.96 12.08
CA SER A 849 30.95 25.37 10.74
C SER A 849 32.24 25.75 10.00
N GLU A 850 33.03 26.68 10.55
CA GLU A 850 34.31 27.12 9.98
C GLU A 850 35.51 26.50 10.72
N THR A 851 35.28 25.81 11.85
CA THR A 851 36.30 25.10 12.62
C THR A 851 36.65 23.78 11.96
N GLU A 852 37.94 23.42 11.89
CA GLU A 852 38.37 22.11 11.38
C GLU A 852 37.92 20.97 12.32
N GLU A 853 37.63 19.80 11.75
CA GLU A 853 37.06 18.65 12.46
C GLU A 853 38.13 17.56 12.67
N ASP A 854 38.63 17.41 13.90
CA ASP A 854 39.43 16.24 14.30
C ASP A 854 38.61 15.38 15.26
N LEU A 855 37.98 14.33 14.72
CA LEU A 855 36.93 13.56 15.40
C LEU A 855 37.51 12.36 16.17
N VAL A 856 37.50 12.48 17.49
CA VAL A 856 37.87 11.46 18.48
C VAL A 856 36.70 10.47 18.68
N PRO A 857 36.91 9.15 18.54
CA PRO A 857 35.92 8.14 18.90
C PRO A 857 35.84 7.98 20.43
N ILE A 858 34.72 8.36 21.03
CA ILE A 858 34.47 8.29 22.48
C ILE A 858 33.52 7.14 22.80
N ARG A 859 33.96 6.30 23.73
CA ARG A 859 33.21 5.17 24.28
C ARG A 859 32.98 5.34 25.78
N LEU A 860 31.73 5.39 26.20
CA LEU A 860 31.34 5.37 27.61
C LEU A 860 31.01 3.94 28.03
N ASP A 861 31.64 3.47 29.11
CA ASP A 861 31.59 2.07 29.57
C ASP A 861 31.48 2.00 31.11
N ILE A 862 30.52 2.75 31.67
CA ILE A 862 30.40 3.04 33.10
C ILE A 862 29.40 2.07 33.76
N ASP A 863 29.69 1.65 35.00
CA ASP A 863 28.88 0.72 35.80
C ASP A 863 28.92 1.21 37.26
N ILE A 864 27.83 1.82 37.73
CA ILE A 864 27.69 2.43 39.06
C ILE A 864 26.31 2.07 39.60
N ASP A 865 26.24 1.58 40.84
CA ASP A 865 24.99 1.30 41.58
C ASP A 865 23.93 0.52 40.79
N SER A 866 24.36 -0.53 40.07
CA SER A 866 23.54 -1.38 39.18
C SER A 866 23.07 -0.74 37.86
N VAL A 867 23.46 0.50 37.56
CA VAL A 867 23.20 1.18 36.29
C VAL A 867 24.42 1.07 35.37
N LYS A 868 24.22 0.47 34.20
CA LYS A 868 25.25 0.29 33.16
C LYS A 868 25.04 1.28 32.03
N LEU A 869 25.78 2.39 32.06
CA LEU A 869 25.82 3.35 30.96
C LEU A 869 26.81 2.87 29.88
N ARG A 870 26.29 2.64 28.67
CA ARG A 870 27.05 2.12 27.53
C ARG A 870 26.68 2.94 26.28
N ASP A 871 27.56 3.83 25.84
CA ASP A 871 27.32 4.65 24.65
C ASP A 871 28.60 4.88 23.81
N ARG A 872 28.41 5.30 22.56
CA ARG A 872 29.47 5.54 21.56
C ARG A 872 29.11 6.74 20.68
N PHE A 873 30.01 7.72 20.59
CA PHE A 873 29.82 8.92 19.76
C PHE A 873 31.17 9.52 19.34
N LEU A 874 31.16 10.41 18.35
CA LEU A 874 32.33 11.19 17.95
C LEU A 874 32.36 12.55 18.66
N TRP A 875 33.56 12.96 19.09
CA TRP A 875 33.83 14.24 19.74
C TRP A 875 34.86 15.03 18.91
N ASN A 876 34.60 16.31 18.61
CA ASN A 876 35.61 17.14 17.93
C ASN A 876 36.65 17.60 18.95
N LEU A 877 37.93 17.31 18.72
CA LEU A 877 39.06 17.80 19.52
C LEU A 877 39.06 19.34 19.65
N HIS A 878 38.56 20.03 18.62
CA HIS A 878 38.48 21.49 18.54
C HIS A 878 37.12 22.06 18.99
N GLU A 879 36.31 21.30 19.72
CA GLU A 879 35.05 21.78 20.31
C GLU A 879 35.29 22.87 21.38
N GLN A 880 34.81 24.08 21.13
CA GLN A 880 35.01 25.26 21.99
C GLN A 880 33.79 25.63 22.84
N TYR A 881 32.59 25.17 22.47
CA TYR A 881 31.33 25.62 23.07
C TYR A 881 30.77 24.61 24.07
N LEU A 882 30.95 23.31 23.78
CA LEU A 882 30.47 22.20 24.60
C LEU A 882 31.63 21.50 25.33
N THR A 883 31.86 21.84 26.60
CA THR A 883 32.88 21.15 27.42
C THR A 883 32.40 19.74 27.83
N PRO A 884 33.30 18.79 28.12
CA PRO A 884 32.93 17.46 28.61
C PRO A 884 32.02 17.47 29.84
N ASP A 885 32.16 18.46 30.73
CA ASP A 885 31.29 18.64 31.91
C ASP A 885 29.87 19.07 31.54
N LYS A 886 29.73 20.03 30.61
CA LYS A 886 28.42 20.45 30.09
C LYS A 886 27.74 19.29 29.35
N PHE A 887 28.49 18.57 28.52
CA PHE A 887 28.01 17.37 27.86
C PHE A 887 27.57 16.30 28.86
N ALA A 888 28.37 16.03 29.90
CA ALA A 888 28.02 15.06 30.93
C ALA A 888 26.77 15.46 31.72
N ALA A 889 26.59 16.75 32.03
CA ALA A 889 25.38 17.28 32.66
C ALA A 889 24.15 17.12 31.76
N MET A 890 24.26 17.46 30.47
CA MET A 890 23.18 17.26 29.48
C MET A 890 22.84 15.78 29.32
N LEU A 891 23.84 14.90 29.18
CA LEU A 891 23.67 13.45 29.07
C LEU A 891 22.99 12.86 30.32
N CYS A 892 23.30 13.35 31.52
CA CYS A 892 22.60 12.94 32.72
C CYS A 892 21.15 13.45 32.76
N GLN A 893 20.88 14.68 32.32
CA GLN A 893 19.54 15.27 32.27
C GLN A 893 18.64 14.61 31.21
N ASP A 894 19.19 14.27 30.04
CA ASP A 894 18.45 13.63 28.95
C ASP A 894 18.06 12.18 29.31
N LEU A 895 18.90 11.50 30.09
CA LEU A 895 18.76 10.10 30.50
C LEU A 895 18.27 9.91 31.95
N ASP A 896 17.83 10.99 32.61
CA ASP A 896 17.39 11.04 34.02
C ASP A 896 18.38 10.41 35.04
N LEU A 897 19.69 10.46 34.79
CA LEU A 897 20.74 9.89 35.66
C LEU A 897 21.10 10.82 36.85
N PRO A 898 21.61 10.30 37.99
CA PRO A 898 21.97 11.13 39.13
C PRO A 898 23.19 12.01 38.84
N HIS A 899 22.96 13.31 38.71
CA HIS A 899 23.99 14.32 38.37
C HIS A 899 25.23 14.21 39.27
N SER A 900 25.03 14.06 40.59
CA SER A 900 26.11 13.98 41.59
C SER A 900 27.00 12.74 41.48
N LYS A 901 26.54 11.66 40.83
CA LYS A 901 27.30 10.40 40.70
C LYS A 901 27.88 10.19 39.30
N PHE A 902 27.21 10.67 38.24
CA PHE A 902 27.57 10.32 36.87
C PHE A 902 28.31 11.43 36.10
N ILE A 903 28.12 12.72 36.43
CA ILE A 903 28.76 13.82 35.68
C ILE A 903 30.28 13.69 35.67
N GLN A 904 30.90 13.54 36.86
CA GLN A 904 32.36 13.50 36.97
C GLN A 904 32.97 12.25 36.29
N PRO A 905 32.48 11.00 36.49
CA PRO A 905 32.99 9.83 35.77
C PRO A 905 32.81 9.90 34.25
N ILE A 906 31.73 10.50 33.76
CA ILE A 906 31.52 10.71 32.31
C ILE A 906 32.54 11.72 31.78
N ALA A 907 32.65 12.90 32.41
CA ALA A 907 33.56 13.96 31.97
C ALA A 907 35.03 13.48 31.99
N ASP A 908 35.45 12.77 33.04
CA ASP A 908 36.81 12.22 33.14
C ASP A 908 37.07 11.09 32.14
N SER A 909 36.06 10.25 31.84
CA SER A 909 36.16 9.23 30.79
C SER A 909 36.34 9.84 29.40
N ILE A 910 35.68 10.96 29.11
CA ILE A 910 35.82 11.72 27.86
C ILE A 910 37.21 12.36 27.80
N ARG A 911 37.62 13.12 28.84
CA ARG A 911 38.95 13.75 28.92
C ARG A 911 40.09 12.75 28.74
N ALA A 912 40.01 11.59 29.40
CA ALA A 912 41.04 10.57 29.31
C ALA A 912 41.19 10.00 27.89
N GLN A 913 40.08 9.82 27.16
CA GLN A 913 40.10 9.35 25.77
C GLN A 913 40.59 10.45 24.80
N ILE A 914 40.27 11.71 25.06
CA ILE A 914 40.81 12.86 24.29
C ILE A 914 42.34 12.94 24.46
N ALA A 915 42.85 12.88 25.69
CA ALA A 915 44.29 12.92 25.95
C ALA A 915 45.04 11.70 25.40
N ASP A 916 44.44 10.50 25.50
CA ASP A 916 44.98 9.29 24.84
C ASP A 916 45.00 9.46 23.32
N PHE A 917 43.97 10.08 22.71
CA PHE A 917 43.95 10.33 21.27
C PHE A 917 45.00 11.34 20.81
N GLU A 918 45.11 12.48 21.50
CA GLU A 918 46.09 13.54 21.21
C GLU A 918 47.54 13.01 21.23
N THR A 919 47.83 12.03 22.09
CA THR A 919 49.14 11.35 22.18
C THR A 919 49.55 10.63 20.88
N TYR A 920 48.58 10.12 20.09
CA TYR A 920 48.85 9.36 18.86
C TYR A 920 48.32 10.03 17.58
N SER A 921 47.58 11.14 17.65
CA SER A 921 46.92 11.76 16.49
C SER A 921 47.91 12.14 15.39
N GLN A 922 49.08 12.67 15.78
CA GLN A 922 50.17 13.13 14.91
C GLN A 922 50.97 11.99 14.25
N ALA A 923 50.74 10.72 14.61
CA ALA A 923 51.45 9.58 14.03
C ALA A 923 50.99 9.31 12.58
N LYS A 924 51.93 9.42 11.63
CA LYS A 924 51.71 9.06 10.22
C LYS A 924 51.84 7.55 10.03
N LEU A 925 50.75 6.89 9.69
CA LEU A 925 50.74 5.47 9.30
C LEU A 925 51.28 5.27 7.87
N PRO A 926 51.80 4.07 7.56
CA PRO A 926 52.07 3.64 6.18
C PRO A 926 50.81 3.64 5.30
N SER A 927 51.01 3.64 3.98
CA SER A 927 49.93 3.56 2.98
C SER A 927 49.39 2.13 2.84
N GLU A 928 48.75 1.62 3.89
CA GLU A 928 48.25 0.24 3.98
C GLU A 928 46.74 0.20 4.28
N HIS A 929 46.14 -0.97 4.05
CA HIS A 929 44.70 -1.17 4.23
C HIS A 929 44.38 -1.79 5.60
N THR A 930 43.54 -1.14 6.39
CA THR A 930 43.05 -1.71 7.67
C THR A 930 41.79 -2.53 7.45
N ARG A 931 41.73 -3.74 8.04
CA ARG A 931 40.52 -4.58 8.06
C ARG A 931 39.55 -4.10 9.14
N LEU A 932 38.32 -3.78 8.74
CA LEU A 932 37.25 -3.34 9.63
C LEU A 932 36.21 -4.45 9.81
N ASP A 933 35.89 -4.81 11.06
CA ASP A 933 34.81 -5.73 11.43
C ASP A 933 33.69 -4.91 12.13
N LEU A 934 32.61 -4.56 11.41
CA LEU A 934 31.48 -3.78 11.96
C LEU A 934 30.50 -4.68 12.75
N GLN A 935 29.79 -4.12 13.73
CA GLN A 935 28.65 -4.76 14.42
C GLN A 935 27.70 -3.71 15.03
N VAL A 936 26.43 -3.66 14.61
CA VAL A 936 25.53 -2.53 14.92
C VAL A 936 24.12 -2.92 15.42
N GLY A 937 23.94 -3.02 16.74
CA GLY A 937 22.61 -3.09 17.37
C GLY A 937 21.90 -4.45 17.28
N LYS A 938 20.56 -4.44 17.25
CA LYS A 938 19.71 -5.65 17.17
C LYS A 938 19.83 -6.38 15.83
N VAL A 939 20.17 -5.63 14.78
CA VAL A 939 20.53 -6.17 13.46
C VAL A 939 22.04 -6.40 13.49
N ASN A 940 22.48 -7.64 13.71
CA ASN A 940 23.90 -7.99 13.73
C ASN A 940 24.45 -7.98 12.28
N TYR A 941 24.61 -6.78 11.73
CA TYR A 941 25.34 -6.51 10.50
C TYR A 941 26.83 -6.66 10.78
N ARG A 942 27.45 -7.67 10.18
CA ARG A 942 28.89 -7.92 10.19
C ARG A 942 29.41 -7.80 8.78
N ASP A 943 30.35 -6.91 8.57
CA ASP A 943 31.03 -6.76 7.30
C ASP A 943 32.54 -6.67 7.50
N GLN A 944 33.28 -7.07 6.47
CA GLN A 944 34.73 -7.04 6.42
C GLN A 944 35.17 -6.32 5.16
N PHE A 945 35.80 -5.16 5.33
CA PHE A 945 36.35 -4.37 4.23
C PHE A 945 37.70 -3.77 4.59
N GLU A 946 38.44 -3.36 3.55
CA GLU A 946 39.76 -2.76 3.62
C GLU A 946 39.63 -1.23 3.48
N TRP A 947 40.18 -0.48 4.44
CA TRP A 947 40.10 0.99 4.46
C TRP A 947 41.43 1.63 4.06
N GLU A 948 41.42 2.56 3.12
CA GLU A 948 42.62 3.30 2.68
C GLU A 948 42.85 4.52 3.57
N LEU A 949 43.92 4.47 4.38
CA LEU A 949 44.23 5.43 5.45
C LEU A 949 44.56 6.87 4.98
N GLN A 950 44.70 7.12 3.67
CA GLN A 950 45.16 8.41 3.13
C GLN A 950 44.06 9.26 2.47
N ASN A 951 42.81 8.79 2.39
CA ASN A 951 41.73 9.46 1.64
C ASN A 951 40.60 10.04 2.51
N GLU A 952 40.97 10.84 3.51
CA GLU A 952 39.99 11.48 4.41
C GLU A 952 39.11 12.53 3.69
N LYS A 953 39.62 13.18 2.62
CA LYS A 953 38.94 14.30 1.95
C LYS A 953 37.84 13.93 0.96
N THR A 954 37.83 12.71 0.42
CA THR A 954 36.76 12.29 -0.52
C THR A 954 35.95 11.08 -0.06
N ASN A 955 36.41 10.35 0.95
CA ASN A 955 35.73 9.14 1.44
C ASN A 955 35.81 9.00 2.96
N GLY A 956 35.54 10.09 3.70
CA GLY A 956 35.54 10.08 5.17
C GLY A 956 34.55 9.06 5.77
N PRO A 957 34.83 8.47 6.95
CA PRO A 957 33.98 7.46 7.59
C PRO A 957 32.51 7.87 7.70
N GLU A 958 32.22 9.15 7.88
CA GLU A 958 30.89 9.73 8.04
C GLU A 958 30.08 9.71 6.73
N VAL A 959 30.75 9.94 5.59
CA VAL A 959 30.14 9.90 4.25
C VAL A 959 29.81 8.46 3.88
N PHE A 960 30.78 7.55 4.08
CA PHE A 960 30.59 6.11 3.91
C PHE A 960 29.46 5.59 4.81
N SER A 961 29.44 5.98 6.09
CA SER A 961 28.41 5.55 7.04
C SER A 961 27.01 6.03 6.67
N ARG A 962 26.88 7.23 6.08
CA ARG A 962 25.59 7.76 5.60
C ARG A 962 25.10 6.99 4.38
N GLN A 963 25.99 6.70 3.44
CA GLN A 963 25.68 5.88 2.26
C GLN A 963 25.27 4.46 2.69
N LEU A 964 26.06 3.81 3.54
CA LEU A 964 25.78 2.46 4.05
C LEU A 964 24.47 2.42 4.86
N ALA A 965 24.20 3.39 5.74
CA ALA A 965 22.93 3.46 6.47
C ALA A 965 21.73 3.59 5.52
N SER A 966 21.85 4.40 4.46
CA SER A 966 20.83 4.54 3.41
C SER A 966 20.62 3.26 2.60
N GLU A 967 21.69 2.52 2.30
CA GLU A 967 21.63 1.23 1.60
C GLU A 967 21.03 0.11 2.46
N LEU A 968 21.36 0.07 3.75
CA LEU A 968 20.80 -0.88 4.72
C LEU A 968 19.38 -0.52 5.18
N GLY A 969 18.90 0.69 4.87
CA GLY A 969 17.56 1.16 5.26
C GLY A 969 17.39 1.38 6.77
N VAL A 970 18.46 1.74 7.47
CA VAL A 970 18.49 1.99 8.92
C VAL A 970 18.48 3.49 9.23
N GLY A 971 18.06 3.85 10.45
CA GLY A 971 17.91 5.25 10.88
C GLY A 971 19.23 6.03 10.95
N GLY A 972 19.13 7.36 11.00
CA GLY A 972 20.29 8.27 11.02
C GLY A 972 21.23 8.05 12.21
N GLU A 973 20.73 7.51 13.32
CA GLU A 973 21.49 7.11 14.50
C GLU A 973 22.53 6.00 14.22
N TYR A 974 22.33 5.19 13.17
CA TYR A 974 23.30 4.16 12.76
C TYR A 974 24.55 4.78 12.10
N VAL A 975 24.42 5.95 11.45
CA VAL A 975 25.55 6.68 10.84
C VAL A 975 26.63 6.97 11.88
N ALA A 976 26.21 7.45 13.06
CA ALA A 976 27.10 7.76 14.18
C ALA A 976 27.86 6.52 14.68
N ILE A 977 27.17 5.38 14.80
CA ILE A 977 27.73 4.14 15.35
C ILE A 977 28.73 3.50 14.37
N ILE A 978 28.42 3.52 13.06
CA ILE A 978 29.32 3.03 12.01
C ILE A 978 30.56 3.93 11.94
N SER A 979 30.40 5.26 11.94
CA SER A 979 31.51 6.22 11.89
C SER A 979 32.44 6.05 13.11
N HIS A 980 31.87 5.92 14.31
CA HIS A 980 32.62 5.58 15.52
C HIS A 980 33.40 4.27 15.38
N ALA A 981 32.77 3.19 14.91
CA ALA A 981 33.43 1.89 14.80
C ALA A 981 34.63 1.93 13.84
N ILE A 982 34.51 2.65 12.72
CA ILE A 982 35.62 2.85 11.76
C ILE A 982 36.76 3.64 12.42
N ARG A 983 36.45 4.77 13.09
CA ARG A 983 37.46 5.59 13.76
C ARG A 983 38.11 4.90 14.97
N GLU A 984 37.36 4.11 15.75
CA GLU A 984 37.89 3.31 16.88
C GLU A 984 38.95 2.32 16.38
N GLN A 985 38.71 1.63 15.26
CA GLN A 985 39.69 0.71 14.66
C GLN A 985 40.91 1.44 14.07
N MET A 986 40.72 2.56 13.36
CA MET A 986 41.83 3.37 12.84
C MET A 986 42.72 3.89 13.98
N PHE A 987 42.12 4.33 15.09
CA PHE A 987 42.86 4.78 16.28
C PHE A 987 43.63 3.63 16.96
N LEU A 988 43.00 2.46 17.15
CA LEU A 988 43.68 1.28 17.68
C LEU A 988 44.88 0.86 16.80
N HIS A 989 44.75 0.96 15.47
CA HIS A 989 45.84 0.69 14.54
C HIS A 989 46.98 1.71 14.65
N LYS A 990 46.68 3.02 14.74
CA LYS A 990 47.67 4.07 15.06
C LYS A 990 48.42 3.75 16.35
N LYS A 991 47.68 3.42 17.41
CA LYS A 991 48.24 3.14 18.74
C LYS A 991 49.14 1.90 18.76
N GLN A 992 48.70 0.79 18.14
CA GLN A 992 49.51 -0.43 18.03
C GLN A 992 50.81 -0.21 17.23
N TYR A 993 50.74 0.55 16.13
CA TYR A 993 51.91 0.88 15.32
C TYR A 993 52.97 1.66 16.11
N VAL A 994 52.53 2.64 16.91
CA VAL A 994 53.43 3.47 17.74
C VAL A 994 53.96 2.71 18.96
N ASP A 995 53.12 1.94 19.66
CA ASP A 995 53.47 1.28 20.93
C ASP A 995 54.36 0.02 20.76
N GLU A 996 54.22 -0.76 19.67
CA GLU A 996 54.89 -2.08 19.56
C GLU A 996 56.02 -2.17 18.50
N PHE A 997 56.14 -1.20 17.59
CA PHE A 997 57.22 -1.04 16.59
C PHE A 997 57.57 -2.25 15.68
N MET A 998 56.87 -3.39 15.78
CA MET A 998 56.85 -4.47 14.78
C MET A 998 55.85 -5.58 15.16
N MET A 999 55.01 -6.02 14.22
CA MET A 999 54.60 -7.44 14.10
C MET A 999 54.15 -7.79 12.68
N ASP A 1000 54.87 -8.74 12.06
CA ASP A 1000 54.60 -9.36 10.74
C ASP A 1000 53.34 -10.26 10.69
N ALA A 1001 52.27 -9.91 11.43
CA ALA A 1001 51.07 -10.73 11.54
C ALA A 1001 49.93 -10.17 10.66
N GLU A 1002 49.90 -10.59 9.38
CA GLU A 1002 48.97 -10.15 8.32
C GLU A 1002 49.18 -8.72 7.75
N ILE A 1003 50.44 -8.26 7.61
CA ILE A 1003 50.76 -7.20 6.62
C ILE A 1003 50.47 -7.76 5.22
N ARG A 1004 49.31 -7.41 4.65
CA ARG A 1004 48.92 -7.84 3.31
C ARG A 1004 49.39 -6.82 2.28
N THR A 1005 50.08 -7.30 1.24
CA THR A 1005 50.33 -6.52 0.03
C THR A 1005 49.03 -5.96 -0.51
N ARG A 1006 49.08 -4.72 -1.02
CA ARG A 1006 47.98 -4.05 -1.73
C ARG A 1006 47.31 -5.02 -2.70
N LEU A 1007 45.97 -5.04 -2.72
CA LEU A 1007 45.22 -5.83 -3.71
C LEU A 1007 45.66 -5.43 -5.13
N ASP A 1008 46.24 -6.38 -5.89
CA ASP A 1008 46.67 -6.15 -7.28
C ASP A 1008 45.51 -5.69 -8.19
N ASN A 1009 44.28 -6.06 -7.83
CA ASN A 1009 43.04 -5.58 -8.43
C ASN A 1009 41.98 -5.38 -7.34
N GLY A 1010 41.08 -4.40 -7.49
CA GLY A 1010 39.98 -4.11 -6.55
C GLY A 1010 38.88 -5.20 -6.45
N PHE A 1011 39.14 -6.41 -6.92
CA PHE A 1011 38.23 -7.56 -6.90
C PHE A 1011 38.93 -8.75 -6.24
N ARG A 1012 38.29 -9.37 -5.25
CA ARG A 1012 38.79 -10.58 -4.60
C ARG A 1012 38.40 -11.84 -5.39
N PRO A 1013 39.18 -12.95 -5.30
CA PRO A 1013 38.76 -14.24 -5.80
C PRO A 1013 37.42 -14.69 -5.19
N VAL A 1014 36.60 -15.41 -5.97
CA VAL A 1014 35.26 -15.88 -5.55
C VAL A 1014 35.33 -16.79 -4.31
N GLU A 1015 36.45 -17.47 -4.09
CA GLU A 1015 36.71 -18.31 -2.91
C GLU A 1015 36.68 -17.50 -1.60
N ASP A 1016 37.18 -16.27 -1.63
CA ASP A 1016 37.20 -15.35 -0.48
C ASP A 1016 35.81 -14.70 -0.23
N ALA A 1017 34.88 -14.74 -1.19
CA ALA A 1017 33.59 -14.06 -1.09
C ALA A 1017 32.78 -14.50 0.15
N LYS A 1018 32.89 -15.77 0.60
CA LYS A 1018 32.20 -16.23 1.84
C LYS A 1018 32.75 -15.60 3.12
N ARG A 1019 33.99 -15.11 3.11
CA ARG A 1019 34.69 -14.49 4.26
C ARG A 1019 34.50 -12.97 4.28
N TRP A 1020 34.49 -12.34 3.11
CA TRP A 1020 34.40 -10.88 2.92
C TRP A 1020 33.01 -10.39 2.51
N ALA A 1021 31.99 -11.26 2.41
CA ALA A 1021 30.62 -10.81 2.19
C ALA A 1021 29.96 -10.31 3.48
N PRO A 1022 29.24 -9.17 3.44
CA PRO A 1022 28.45 -8.69 4.58
C PRO A 1022 27.38 -9.72 4.96
N ARG A 1023 27.20 -9.92 6.25
CA ARG A 1023 26.18 -10.79 6.84
C ARG A 1023 25.28 -9.97 7.75
N MET A 1024 23.98 -10.19 7.67
CA MET A 1024 23.00 -9.50 8.48
C MET A 1024 22.15 -10.53 9.24
N ASP A 1025 22.46 -10.74 10.52
CA ASP A 1025 21.71 -11.66 11.37
C ASP A 1025 20.71 -10.90 12.24
N MET A 1026 19.43 -11.26 12.17
CA MET A 1026 18.40 -10.77 13.11
C MET A 1026 18.45 -11.65 14.36
N LEU A 1027 19.10 -11.16 15.42
CA LEU A 1027 19.28 -11.92 16.67
C LEU A 1027 18.09 -11.71 17.61
N SER A 1028 17.65 -12.79 18.28
CA SER A 1028 16.75 -12.67 19.43
C SER A 1028 17.47 -12.01 20.63
N ASN A 1029 16.71 -11.44 21.56
CA ASN A 1029 17.28 -10.81 22.77
C ASN A 1029 18.18 -11.79 23.57
N ASP A 1030 17.82 -13.07 23.57
CA ASP A 1030 18.51 -14.17 24.28
C ASP A 1030 19.84 -14.55 23.60
N GLU A 1031 19.91 -14.47 22.27
CA GLU A 1031 21.15 -14.64 21.50
C GLU A 1031 22.06 -13.42 21.60
N LEU A 1032 21.48 -12.21 21.62
CA LEU A 1032 22.20 -10.96 21.82
C LEU A 1032 22.91 -10.94 23.19
N GLU A 1033 22.25 -11.40 24.25
CA GLU A 1033 22.85 -11.53 25.58
C GLU A 1033 24.01 -12.54 25.62
N LYS A 1034 23.83 -13.73 25.01
CA LYS A 1034 24.91 -14.73 24.88
C LYS A 1034 26.12 -14.17 24.12
N LEU A 1035 25.88 -13.37 23.08
CA LEU A 1035 26.92 -12.73 22.26
C LEU A 1035 27.66 -11.64 23.04
N LEU A 1036 26.95 -10.79 23.79
CA LEU A 1036 27.54 -9.77 24.66
C LEU A 1036 28.37 -10.39 25.79
N ILE A 1037 27.88 -11.46 26.44
CA ILE A 1037 28.63 -12.22 27.45
C ILE A 1037 29.89 -12.87 26.84
N ALA A 1038 29.81 -13.36 25.60
CA ALA A 1038 30.96 -13.91 24.89
C ALA A 1038 32.00 -12.83 24.53
N GLN A 1039 31.56 -11.64 24.09
CA GLN A 1039 32.44 -10.49 23.87
C GLN A 1039 33.10 -10.03 25.17
N GLU A 1040 32.35 -9.95 26.27
CA GLU A 1040 32.91 -9.55 27.56
C GLU A 1040 33.95 -10.56 28.08
N ARG A 1041 33.69 -11.88 27.89
CA ARG A 1041 34.68 -12.93 28.14
C ARG A 1041 35.93 -12.77 27.27
N ASN A 1042 35.78 -12.45 25.98
CA ASN A 1042 36.92 -12.20 25.08
C ASN A 1042 37.70 -10.93 25.47
N ILE A 1043 37.03 -9.84 25.85
CA ILE A 1043 37.70 -8.62 26.33
C ILE A 1043 38.44 -8.90 27.65
N ARG A 1044 37.83 -9.63 28.59
CA ARG A 1044 38.48 -10.07 29.83
C ARG A 1044 39.65 -11.02 29.54
N ARG A 1045 39.57 -11.87 28.52
CA ARG A 1045 40.67 -12.72 28.05
C ARG A 1045 41.81 -11.91 27.43
N MET A 1046 41.53 -10.99 26.51
CA MET A 1046 42.51 -10.08 25.91
C MET A 1046 43.19 -9.20 26.97
N ARG A 1047 42.45 -8.67 27.96
CA ARG A 1047 43.00 -7.94 29.11
C ARG A 1047 43.89 -8.81 30.00
N ARG A 1048 43.57 -10.11 30.15
CA ARG A 1048 44.43 -11.08 30.85
C ARG A 1048 45.68 -11.41 30.04
N GLU A 1049 45.56 -11.65 28.73
CA GLU A 1049 46.69 -11.97 27.84
C GLU A 1049 47.65 -10.77 27.68
N THR A 1050 47.15 -9.53 27.64
CA THR A 1050 48.01 -8.32 27.69
C THR A 1050 48.66 -8.11 29.06
N ARG A 1051 47.96 -8.38 30.18
CA ARG A 1051 48.60 -8.42 31.52
C ARG A 1051 49.66 -9.52 31.62
N PHE A 1052 49.40 -10.70 31.06
CA PHE A 1052 50.33 -11.83 31.07
C PHE A 1052 51.57 -11.51 30.22
N LYS A 1053 51.40 -10.98 29.00
CA LYS A 1053 52.48 -10.50 28.15
C LYS A 1053 53.31 -9.38 28.81
N ARG A 1054 52.68 -8.48 29.59
CA ARG A 1054 53.41 -7.49 30.41
C ARG A 1054 54.16 -8.12 31.59
N GLN A 1055 53.60 -9.12 32.27
CA GLN A 1055 54.30 -9.85 33.35
C GLN A 1055 55.45 -10.72 32.84
N THR A 1056 55.33 -11.36 31.67
CA THR A 1056 56.41 -12.14 31.04
C THR A 1056 57.48 -11.28 30.37
N ARG A 1057 57.23 -9.98 30.14
CA ARG A 1057 58.25 -8.99 29.74
C ARG A 1057 58.95 -8.32 30.94
N GLY A 1058 58.54 -8.63 32.16
CA GLY A 1058 59.13 -8.12 33.41
C GLY A 1058 59.98 -9.14 34.17
N ARG A 1059 60.53 -10.15 33.48
CA ARG A 1059 61.33 -11.23 34.07
C ARG A 1059 62.42 -11.69 33.12
#